data_AF-A0A3B4CBF8-F1
#
_entry.id   AF-A0A3B4CBF8-F1
#
_cell.length_a   1.000
_cell.length_b   1.000
_cell.length_c   1.000
_cell.angle_alpha   90.00
_cell.angle_beta   90.00
_cell.angle_gamma   90.00
#
_symmetry.space_group_name_H-M   'P 1'
#
loop_
_entity.id
_entity.type
_entity.pdbx_description
1 polymer ?
#
loop_
_entity_poly.entity_id
_entity_poly.type
_entity_poly.pdbx_seq_one_letter_code
_entity_poly.pdbx_strand_id
1 'polypeptide(L)'
;MASCTGKPNQPPGACNGSAAELSLAEHELYDHQMHTRMCKKIAQLTKVIYSLNTKNEEQEATLETLRRATTETQGCLQPTMSSDDDEEESASALRIRLLELQATVEEVEERGQRAELEHAERLALLMQEAADLRRDCQSLQTERDGQRRLLQQIQEENKRLQEECQQLQQERDKDRKREEDEKRRREEEEKKKSEEQRREEEERKKMEDECEKGLHSLKTELQALREDRERVEEEWRTEREEWTTQKEEWKNRMRAIEEERKEEQEATRKSLNEHMSQWQQREQENRKSQNAMLQQRLKKAESELETRELRLNESSRHISKLQERIEDLEEQLENGRHQVENADRVVKKAEEELAVAKERLLLQENELQSKSEELLSQSSSQVRVSAEVEELRSQLSRLNIRNKELELQNSGRTNDHARMLKQHADALSSMRLELQRAHAEEIRRLHQEVEKERGNDRQELEEEKKRVQHGMEEEKVRLKEQLRKALEEVIRKHASELRQTNASLEVEKKKSQQAEEQKKAVEEERRTLETERDELHKQLQLSVTEISRLEAEIHRLEEEKEEAQRREQEGEQQRERERERQREREEEISLQPPCGLECERVRQELEHTQTSLQQIEVECETLRSEILALRREKEVLQQSNHGTEERIRLQFEKHFSDHVADLQKEREKEIRDINLHWQLRVQELQTQLEERSALSERSTQDGERERCYGNGEMERMKLEIQKTREMNSSLRAQLHSTIQEKERLMKKQQLQVVQEEDEDEEAVREDKVREEERDERGWRQREDELLRVERLSHQRALQALESRASEELQAEKQRLHTQHKLQLEKQKAELTQQHTEWVRQVTQRHMQQIEDLQTELQTHTQMMALQQDLKQQNRVQSLERQLDERSSEVQELKRENEELRERVNALRMERESSSNLKHTSSSWKEMKDDCRKRDVMEESSDGAQGEMETVKKEHRMEIQTIMSDFSSAQTQLQARIVALETELREREEKGKRRVEDLHTIAKLQDKLSDRDQLIKRLVEDLHQLSQHPPLGRDGTVKPQDSRLRPGNLTPAVKKMVEDVPPRVTSVPNLSSMDGGSPKATRSPSMEQQGSRGLPSSEQGGRGVLLSRTHTPTSPHTEARAAARHIHSPIQDLQHQLHLNYSQHIRTPSEQRVIETGPDPQDPQRQEWFTKYFSF
;
A
#
# COMPACT_ATOMS: atom_id res chain seq x y z
N MET A 1 -22.68 38.37 -24.49
CA MET A 1 -23.70 39.32 -24.01
C MET A 1 -25.09 38.78 -24.30
N ALA A 2 -25.87 38.49 -23.26
CA ALA A 2 -27.34 38.29 -23.22
C ALA A 2 -27.67 37.80 -21.80
N SER A 3 -28.56 38.39 -20.98
CA SER A 3 -29.40 39.60 -21.08
C SER A 3 -29.51 40.23 -19.65
N CYS A 4 -30.24 41.30 -19.32
CA CYS A 4 -31.42 41.94 -19.93
C CYS A 4 -31.66 43.39 -19.43
N THR A 5 -32.82 43.98 -19.78
CA THR A 5 -33.39 45.31 -19.42
C THR A 5 -32.85 46.55 -20.16
N GLY A 6 -33.64 47.57 -20.57
CA GLY A 6 -35.11 47.56 -20.79
C GLY A 6 -35.86 48.91 -21.00
N LYS A 7 -36.12 49.33 -22.26
CA LYS A 7 -37.29 50.15 -22.77
C LYS A 7 -37.52 51.59 -22.22
N PRO A 8 -38.45 52.43 -22.78
CA PRO A 8 -39.00 52.53 -24.17
C PRO A 8 -39.15 53.97 -24.76
N ASN A 9 -39.18 54.14 -26.10
CA ASN A 9 -40.26 54.85 -26.85
C ASN A 9 -40.04 54.84 -28.40
N GLN A 10 -41.01 55.35 -29.18
CA GLN A 10 -41.23 55.18 -30.64
C GLN A 10 -41.04 56.48 -31.48
N PRO A 11 -41.43 56.57 -32.78
CA PRO A 11 -40.86 55.99 -34.03
C PRO A 11 -40.62 57.15 -35.05
N PRO A 12 -40.72 57.05 -36.41
CA PRO A 12 -40.72 55.91 -37.36
C PRO A 12 -39.75 56.08 -38.58
N GLY A 13 -39.71 55.08 -39.48
CA GLY A 13 -39.54 55.32 -40.92
C GLY A 13 -38.52 54.46 -41.68
N ALA A 14 -39.03 53.70 -42.68
CA ALA A 14 -38.35 53.19 -43.90
C ALA A 14 -37.05 52.35 -43.78
N CYS A 15 -36.67 51.50 -44.75
CA CYS A 15 -37.39 50.53 -45.58
C CYS A 15 -36.34 49.74 -46.38
N ASN A 16 -36.57 48.45 -46.64
CA ASN A 16 -35.76 47.54 -47.48
C ASN A 16 -34.37 47.17 -46.90
N GLY A 17 -33.86 45.94 -47.08
CA GLY A 17 -34.51 44.72 -47.57
C GLY A 17 -33.55 43.74 -48.27
N SER A 18 -33.93 42.46 -48.31
CA SER A 18 -33.25 41.34 -49.01
C SER A 18 -31.95 40.81 -48.36
N ALA A 19 -31.66 39.49 -48.36
CA ALA A 19 -32.51 38.29 -48.37
C ALA A 19 -31.66 37.05 -48.06
N ALA A 20 -32.20 36.07 -47.33
CA ALA A 20 -31.86 34.65 -47.45
C ALA A 20 -32.86 33.81 -46.61
N GLU A 21 -33.71 33.02 -47.28
CA GLU A 21 -34.41 31.91 -46.62
C GLU A 21 -33.80 30.58 -47.07
N LEU A 22 -33.50 29.73 -46.08
CA LEU A 22 -33.63 28.28 -46.09
C LEU A 22 -32.97 27.48 -47.23
N SER A 23 -31.85 26.84 -46.89
CA SER A 23 -31.54 25.48 -47.38
C SER A 23 -31.82 24.47 -46.26
N LEU A 24 -32.97 23.79 -46.32
CA LEU A 24 -33.23 22.62 -45.50
C LEU A 24 -32.45 21.44 -46.11
N ALA A 25 -31.50 20.88 -45.35
CA ALA A 25 -30.69 19.73 -45.77
C ALA A 25 -30.88 18.54 -44.82
N GLU A 26 -32.07 17.92 -44.85
CA GLU A 26 -32.33 16.67 -44.15
C GLU A 26 -31.73 15.46 -44.90
N HIS A 27 -30.44 15.16 -44.69
CA HIS A 27 -29.98 13.77 -44.69
C HIS A 27 -28.68 13.51 -43.89
N GLU A 28 -28.57 14.09 -42.69
CA GLU A 28 -27.64 13.55 -41.71
C GLU A 28 -28.33 12.42 -40.90
N LEU A 29 -27.57 11.35 -40.72
CA LEU A 29 -27.87 10.11 -40.01
C LEU A 29 -28.85 10.28 -38.84
N TYR A 30 -29.85 9.38 -38.72
CA TYR A 30 -30.77 9.32 -37.58
C TYR A 30 -30.02 8.94 -36.29
N ASP A 31 -29.40 9.95 -35.68
CA ASP A 31 -28.66 9.79 -34.45
C ASP A 31 -29.63 9.54 -33.29
N HIS A 32 -29.64 8.28 -32.84
CA HIS A 32 -30.36 7.85 -31.64
C HIS A 32 -29.99 8.72 -30.42
N GLN A 33 -28.78 9.26 -30.36
CA GLN A 33 -28.36 10.15 -29.28
C GLN A 33 -29.06 11.52 -29.37
N MET A 34 -29.22 12.10 -30.55
CA MET A 34 -29.96 13.36 -30.77
C MET A 34 -31.47 13.18 -30.50
N HIS A 35 -32.09 12.11 -31.00
CA HIS A 35 -33.48 11.78 -30.64
C HIS A 35 -33.64 11.54 -29.13
N THR A 36 -32.74 10.79 -28.49
CA THR A 36 -32.74 10.56 -27.04
C THR A 36 -32.53 11.86 -26.25
N ARG A 37 -31.66 12.77 -26.71
CA ARG A 37 -31.50 14.11 -26.12
C ARG A 37 -32.80 14.92 -26.24
N MET A 38 -33.48 14.87 -27.39
CA MET A 38 -34.75 15.58 -27.58
C MET A 38 -35.87 14.99 -26.71
N CYS A 39 -36.02 13.67 -26.65
CA CYS A 39 -36.97 13.00 -25.76
C CYS A 39 -36.66 13.28 -24.28
N LYS A 40 -35.38 13.27 -23.86
CA LYS A 40 -34.98 13.65 -22.49
C LYS A 40 -35.31 15.13 -22.20
N LYS A 41 -35.22 16.02 -23.19
CA LYS A 41 -35.57 17.45 -23.04
C LYS A 41 -37.08 17.68 -23.01
N ILE A 42 -37.86 16.93 -23.79
CA ILE A 42 -39.33 16.89 -23.71
C ILE A 42 -39.77 16.33 -22.36
N ALA A 43 -39.16 15.23 -21.88
CA ALA A 43 -39.45 14.67 -20.56
C ALA A 43 -39.07 15.63 -19.41
N GLN A 44 -37.96 16.36 -19.52
CA GLN A 44 -37.60 17.43 -18.59
C GLN A 44 -38.62 18.56 -18.60
N LEU A 45 -39.05 19.05 -19.77
CA LEU A 45 -40.09 20.07 -19.88
C LEU A 45 -41.43 19.59 -19.31
N THR A 46 -41.86 18.38 -19.62
CA THR A 46 -43.06 17.76 -19.04
C THR A 46 -42.94 17.66 -17.52
N LYS A 47 -41.79 17.23 -16.97
CA LYS A 47 -41.55 17.17 -15.52
C LYS A 47 -41.56 18.55 -14.86
N VAL A 48 -41.00 19.57 -15.52
CA VAL A 48 -41.03 20.96 -15.05
C VAL A 48 -42.46 21.52 -15.07
N ILE A 49 -43.24 21.24 -16.13
CA ILE A 49 -44.65 21.64 -16.22
C ILE A 49 -45.48 20.95 -15.14
N TYR A 50 -45.33 19.64 -14.92
CA TYR A 50 -46.00 18.95 -13.82
C TYR A 50 -45.57 19.50 -12.45
N SER A 51 -44.28 19.75 -12.21
CA SER A 51 -43.80 20.30 -10.94
C SER A 51 -44.28 21.75 -10.71
N LEU A 52 -44.45 22.54 -11.77
CA LEU A 52 -45.07 23.86 -11.71
C LEU A 52 -46.57 23.76 -11.44
N ASN A 53 -47.29 22.85 -12.10
CA ASN A 53 -48.72 22.66 -11.88
C ASN A 53 -48.99 22.16 -10.46
N THR A 54 -48.29 21.13 -9.97
CA THR A 54 -48.43 20.67 -8.59
C THR A 54 -48.10 21.78 -7.58
N LYS A 55 -47.08 22.60 -7.85
CA LYS A 55 -46.75 23.74 -6.97
C LYS A 55 -47.77 24.88 -7.06
N ASN A 56 -48.46 25.04 -8.19
CA ASN A 56 -49.58 25.96 -8.34
C ASN A 56 -50.85 25.41 -7.67
N GLU A 57 -51.11 24.10 -7.75
CA GLU A 57 -52.16 23.39 -7.01
C GLU A 57 -51.93 23.48 -5.49
N GLU A 58 -50.69 23.37 -5.02
CA GLU A 58 -50.28 23.63 -3.63
C GLU A 58 -50.51 25.10 -3.23
N GLN A 59 -50.23 26.06 -4.12
CA GLN A 59 -50.50 27.49 -3.89
C GLN A 59 -51.99 27.83 -3.90
N GLU A 60 -52.79 27.19 -4.75
CA GLU A 60 -54.24 27.31 -4.76
C GLU A 60 -54.86 26.63 -3.52
N ALA A 61 -54.38 25.46 -3.10
CA ALA A 61 -54.81 24.78 -1.88
C ALA A 61 -54.44 25.55 -0.59
N THR A 62 -53.28 26.22 -0.56
CA THR A 62 -52.90 27.11 0.56
C THR A 62 -53.70 28.42 0.55
N LEU A 63 -54.02 28.97 -0.63
CA LEU A 63 -55.00 30.07 -0.74
C LEU A 63 -56.41 29.63 -0.34
N GLU A 64 -56.82 28.39 -0.60
CA GLU A 64 -58.11 27.86 -0.14
C GLU A 64 -58.14 27.61 1.36
N THR A 65 -57.07 27.11 1.98
CA THR A 65 -57.02 26.97 3.45
C THR A 65 -56.96 28.35 4.13
N LEU A 66 -56.30 29.35 3.55
CA LEU A 66 -56.41 30.75 3.99
C LEU A 66 -57.84 31.31 3.82
N ARG A 67 -58.55 30.96 2.73
CA ARG A 67 -59.97 31.31 2.55
C ARG A 67 -60.88 30.61 3.57
N ARG A 68 -60.62 29.33 3.90
CA ARG A 68 -61.33 28.61 4.96
C ARG A 68 -61.10 29.28 6.31
N ALA A 69 -59.84 29.48 6.71
CA ALA A 69 -59.46 30.16 7.95
C ALA A 69 -60.04 31.59 8.07
N THR A 70 -60.10 32.36 6.97
CA THR A 70 -60.73 33.70 6.96
C THR A 70 -62.26 33.68 6.96
N THR A 71 -62.91 32.59 6.56
CA THR A 71 -64.35 32.40 6.76
C THR A 71 -64.71 31.79 8.13
N GLU A 72 -63.85 30.94 8.68
CA GLU A 72 -63.97 30.37 10.03
C GLU A 72 -63.74 31.45 11.10
N THR A 73 -62.76 32.35 10.92
CA THR A 73 -62.56 33.50 11.83
C THR A 73 -63.62 34.60 11.71
N GLN A 74 -64.53 34.53 10.74
CA GLN A 74 -65.76 35.34 10.71
C GLN A 74 -66.99 34.58 11.23
N GLY A 75 -66.85 33.31 11.59
CA GLY A 75 -67.92 32.43 12.07
C GLY A 75 -67.84 32.15 13.58
N CYS A 76 -68.85 32.61 14.33
CA CYS A 76 -69.11 32.27 15.73
C CYS A 76 -68.18 32.87 16.80
N LEU A 77 -68.49 34.10 17.20
CA LEU A 77 -68.17 34.60 18.54
C LEU A 77 -69.08 33.91 19.58
N GLN A 78 -68.54 33.08 20.47
CA GLN A 78 -68.91 33.07 21.91
C GLN A 78 -67.97 32.17 22.76
N PRO A 79 -67.74 32.50 24.05
CA PRO A 79 -66.83 31.74 24.91
C PRO A 79 -67.55 30.73 25.82
N THR A 80 -66.94 29.56 26.01
CA THR A 80 -67.28 28.60 27.08
C THR A 80 -66.02 28.05 27.71
N MET A 81 -65.89 28.14 29.03
CA MET A 81 -64.71 27.71 29.78
C MET A 81 -64.79 26.23 30.17
N SER A 82 -63.73 25.46 29.98
CA SER A 82 -63.47 24.23 30.76
C SER A 82 -62.10 23.61 30.44
N SER A 83 -61.42 23.12 31.48
CA SER A 83 -60.19 22.31 31.47
C SER A 83 -58.89 23.07 31.16
N ASP A 84 -58.10 23.25 32.21
CA ASP A 84 -56.71 23.68 32.19
C ASP A 84 -55.77 22.52 31.77
N ASP A 85 -54.46 22.72 31.98
CA ASP A 85 -53.30 21.80 31.84
C ASP A 85 -52.71 21.55 30.43
N ASP A 86 -53.47 21.41 29.33
CA ASP A 86 -52.89 21.14 27.98
C ASP A 86 -52.41 22.39 27.21
N GLU A 87 -52.90 23.59 27.56
CA GLU A 87 -52.57 24.82 26.80
C GLU A 87 -51.17 25.37 27.09
N GLU A 88 -50.59 25.15 28.28
CA GLU A 88 -49.32 25.80 28.63
C GLU A 88 -48.09 25.16 27.96
N GLU A 89 -48.05 23.82 27.81
CA GLU A 89 -47.03 23.18 26.94
C GLU A 89 -47.23 23.58 25.47
N SER A 90 -48.48 23.58 24.98
CA SER A 90 -48.80 23.98 23.61
C SER A 90 -48.36 25.43 23.31
N ALA A 91 -48.66 26.37 24.20
CA ALA A 91 -48.24 27.76 24.10
C ALA A 91 -46.72 27.95 24.30
N SER A 92 -46.05 27.05 25.03
CA SER A 92 -44.60 27.09 25.20
C SER A 92 -43.86 26.53 23.98
N ALA A 93 -44.33 25.43 23.40
CA ALA A 93 -43.87 24.89 22.13
C ALA A 93 -44.06 25.91 20.99
N LEU A 94 -45.21 26.59 20.94
CA LEU A 94 -45.45 27.69 19.99
C LEU A 94 -44.50 28.88 20.22
N ARG A 95 -44.23 29.27 21.47
CA ARG A 95 -43.27 30.35 21.78
C ARG A 95 -41.83 29.98 21.40
N ILE A 96 -41.39 28.76 21.67
CA ILE A 96 -40.10 28.24 21.21
C ILE A 96 -40.04 28.27 19.68
N ARG A 97 -41.06 27.74 19.00
CA ARG A 97 -41.14 27.71 17.54
C ARG A 97 -41.14 29.09 16.90
N LEU A 98 -41.73 30.09 17.57
CA LEU A 98 -41.76 31.47 17.09
C LEU A 98 -40.41 32.17 17.30
N LEU A 99 -39.69 31.87 18.39
CA LEU A 99 -38.30 32.30 18.60
C LEU A 99 -37.32 31.62 17.62
N GLU A 100 -37.49 30.33 17.33
CA GLU A 100 -36.75 29.62 16.27
C GLU A 100 -36.96 30.30 14.91
N LEU A 101 -38.23 30.57 14.55
CA LEU A 101 -38.55 31.24 13.30
C LEU A 101 -37.96 32.65 13.23
N GLN A 102 -38.09 33.44 14.31
CA GLN A 102 -37.48 34.77 14.40
C GLN A 102 -35.95 34.70 14.21
N ALA A 103 -35.27 33.79 14.90
CA ALA A 103 -33.82 33.60 14.76
C ALA A 103 -33.42 33.18 13.33
N THR A 104 -34.21 32.35 12.65
CA THR A 104 -33.95 32.01 11.23
C THR A 104 -34.24 33.16 10.27
N VAL A 105 -35.15 34.08 10.58
CA VAL A 105 -35.37 35.32 9.80
C VAL A 105 -34.20 36.27 10.02
N GLU A 106 -33.79 36.52 11.27
CA GLU A 106 -32.62 37.34 11.61
C GLU A 106 -31.34 36.79 10.94
N GLU A 107 -31.13 35.47 10.94
CA GLU A 107 -29.98 34.84 10.27
C GLU A 107 -30.07 34.90 8.72
N VAL A 108 -31.25 35.09 8.14
CA VAL A 108 -31.44 35.32 6.69
C VAL A 108 -31.23 36.80 6.35
N GLU A 109 -31.72 37.71 7.19
CA GLU A 109 -31.48 39.16 7.03
C GLU A 109 -30.00 39.51 7.20
N GLU A 110 -29.30 38.93 8.18
CA GLU A 110 -27.85 39.08 8.30
C GLU A 110 -27.10 38.53 7.09
N ARG A 111 -27.50 37.37 6.54
CA ARG A 111 -26.90 36.85 5.29
C ARG A 111 -27.16 37.78 4.11
N GLY A 112 -28.34 38.39 4.03
CA GLY A 112 -28.66 39.42 3.04
C GLY A 112 -27.74 40.63 3.16
N GLN A 113 -27.66 41.21 4.35
CA GLN A 113 -26.79 42.38 4.62
C GLN A 113 -25.31 42.09 4.33
N ARG A 114 -24.81 40.90 4.70
CA ARG A 114 -23.43 40.48 4.37
C ARG A 114 -23.23 40.38 2.85
N ALA A 115 -24.16 39.78 2.11
CA ALA A 115 -24.08 39.68 0.65
C ALA A 115 -24.18 41.06 -0.04
N GLU A 116 -24.97 41.98 0.49
CA GLU A 116 -25.05 43.37 0.02
C GLU A 116 -23.76 44.14 0.29
N LEU A 117 -23.13 43.97 1.46
CA LEU A 117 -21.83 44.54 1.79
C LEU A 117 -20.72 43.98 0.88
N GLU A 118 -20.62 42.66 0.72
CA GLU A 118 -19.64 42.06 -0.21
C GLU A 118 -19.89 42.48 -1.67
N HIS A 119 -21.12 42.82 -2.06
CA HIS A 119 -21.44 43.36 -3.38
C HIS A 119 -21.00 44.83 -3.48
N ALA A 120 -21.24 45.64 -2.44
CA ALA A 120 -20.81 47.03 -2.37
C ALA A 120 -19.28 47.16 -2.38
N GLU A 121 -18.56 46.30 -1.66
CA GLU A 121 -17.09 46.21 -1.68
C GLU A 121 -16.56 45.85 -3.07
N ARG A 122 -17.13 44.82 -3.72
CA ARG A 122 -16.78 44.46 -5.11
C ARG A 122 -17.06 45.59 -6.09
N LEU A 123 -18.14 46.35 -5.91
CA LEU A 123 -18.45 47.51 -6.73
C LEU A 123 -17.47 48.68 -6.47
N ALA A 124 -17.08 48.91 -5.22
CA ALA A 124 -16.10 49.92 -4.84
C ALA A 124 -14.71 49.63 -5.42
N LEU A 125 -14.25 48.37 -5.38
CA LEU A 125 -13.01 47.92 -6.02
C LEU A 125 -13.04 48.16 -7.53
N LEU A 126 -14.11 47.74 -8.23
CA LEU A 126 -14.27 47.99 -9.67
C LEU A 126 -14.34 49.49 -10.00
N MET A 127 -14.91 50.32 -9.13
CA MET A 127 -14.92 51.78 -9.29
C MET A 127 -13.54 52.40 -9.09
N GLN A 128 -12.73 51.86 -8.17
CA GLN A 128 -11.35 52.26 -7.92
C GLN A 128 -10.44 51.84 -9.08
N GLU A 129 -10.44 50.57 -9.50
CA GLU A 129 -9.71 50.09 -10.67
C GLU A 129 -10.03 50.91 -11.92
N ALA A 130 -11.32 51.21 -12.16
CA ALA A 130 -11.72 52.07 -13.27
C ALA A 130 -11.25 53.52 -13.12
N ALA A 131 -11.00 54.01 -11.91
CA ALA A 131 -10.43 55.34 -11.65
C ALA A 131 -8.90 55.35 -11.76
N ASP A 132 -8.23 54.26 -11.41
CA ASP A 132 -6.80 54.04 -11.62
C ASP A 132 -6.50 53.99 -13.13
N LEU A 133 -7.19 53.12 -13.88
CA LEU A 133 -7.08 53.05 -15.35
C LEU A 133 -7.37 54.39 -16.04
N ARG A 134 -8.32 55.19 -15.52
CA ARG A 134 -8.58 56.55 -16.04
C ARG A 134 -7.42 57.51 -15.78
N ARG A 135 -6.72 57.40 -14.64
CA ARG A 135 -5.50 58.18 -14.35
C ARG A 135 -4.35 57.73 -15.24
N ASP A 136 -4.15 56.43 -15.45
CA ASP A 136 -3.08 55.91 -16.31
C ASP A 136 -3.27 56.33 -17.77
N CYS A 137 -4.50 56.26 -18.30
CA CYS A 137 -4.81 56.79 -19.63
C CYS A 137 -4.56 58.31 -19.75
N GLN A 138 -4.81 59.09 -18.69
CA GLN A 138 -4.52 60.52 -18.66
C GLN A 138 -3.01 60.78 -18.63
N SER A 139 -2.26 60.07 -17.79
CA SER A 139 -0.79 60.15 -17.71
C SER A 139 -0.15 59.87 -19.08
N LEU A 140 -0.48 58.72 -19.69
CA LEU A 140 0.01 58.34 -21.03
C LEU A 140 -0.39 59.35 -22.11
N GLN A 141 -1.58 59.97 -22.01
CA GLN A 141 -1.97 61.04 -22.91
C GLN A 141 -1.11 62.30 -22.71
N THR A 142 -0.86 62.73 -21.47
CA THR A 142 0.01 63.88 -21.19
C THR A 142 1.46 63.65 -21.58
N GLU A 143 1.98 62.42 -21.44
CA GLU A 143 3.31 62.04 -21.88
C GLU A 143 3.42 62.11 -23.41
N ARG A 144 2.48 61.51 -24.13
CA ARG A 144 2.39 61.60 -25.60
C ARG A 144 2.24 63.05 -26.09
N ASP A 145 1.52 63.89 -25.36
CA ASP A 145 1.42 65.33 -25.65
C ASP A 145 2.67 66.13 -25.23
N GLY A 146 3.52 65.59 -24.34
CA GLY A 146 4.89 66.06 -24.10
C GLY A 146 5.82 65.69 -25.26
N GLN A 147 5.85 64.42 -25.64
CA GLN A 147 6.64 63.90 -26.77
C GLN A 147 6.31 64.63 -28.09
N ARG A 148 5.02 64.92 -28.36
CA ARG A 148 4.61 65.73 -29.51
C ARG A 148 5.16 67.15 -29.49
N ARG A 149 5.15 67.83 -28.33
CA ARG A 149 5.70 69.18 -28.20
C ARG A 149 7.21 69.20 -28.37
N LEU A 150 7.92 68.21 -27.83
CA LEU A 150 9.37 68.05 -28.02
C LEU A 150 9.71 67.83 -29.51
N LEU A 151 8.96 66.99 -30.22
CA LEU A 151 9.13 66.80 -31.66
C LEU A 151 8.86 68.08 -32.46
N GLN A 152 7.86 68.89 -32.07
CA GLN A 152 7.61 70.19 -32.69
C GLN A 152 8.75 71.18 -32.43
N GLN A 153 9.29 71.25 -31.21
CA GLN A 153 10.45 72.08 -30.88
C GLN A 153 11.68 71.68 -31.71
N ILE A 154 11.99 70.39 -31.80
CA ILE A 154 13.08 69.87 -32.63
C ILE A 154 12.86 70.21 -34.12
N GLN A 155 11.62 70.16 -34.63
CA GLN A 155 11.32 70.57 -36.01
C GLN A 155 11.48 72.08 -36.23
N GLU A 156 11.07 72.92 -35.28
CA GLU A 156 11.25 74.37 -35.33
C GLU A 156 12.73 74.78 -35.23
N GLU A 157 13.51 74.12 -34.37
CA GLU A 157 14.95 74.33 -34.23
C GLU A 157 15.71 73.91 -35.50
N ASN A 158 15.41 72.72 -36.06
CA ASN A 158 15.97 72.30 -37.35
C ASN A 158 15.63 73.30 -38.47
N LYS A 159 14.40 73.84 -38.50
CA LYS A 159 14.00 74.86 -39.48
C LYS A 159 14.77 76.18 -39.29
N ARG A 160 14.96 76.63 -38.04
CA ARG A 160 15.77 77.83 -37.71
C ARG A 160 17.22 77.66 -38.15
N LEU A 161 17.85 76.52 -37.82
CA LEU A 161 19.22 76.20 -38.22
C LEU A 161 19.35 76.09 -39.76
N GLN A 162 18.34 75.55 -40.44
CA GLN A 162 18.31 75.51 -41.90
C GLN A 162 18.17 76.90 -42.54
N GLU A 163 17.39 77.81 -41.94
CA GLU A 163 17.28 79.22 -42.35
C GLU A 163 18.56 80.02 -42.07
N GLU A 164 19.25 79.73 -40.96
CA GLU A 164 20.53 80.35 -40.59
C GLU A 164 21.67 79.92 -41.52
N CYS A 165 21.79 78.61 -41.80
CA CYS A 165 22.72 78.08 -42.80
C CYS A 165 22.51 78.70 -44.19
N GLN A 166 21.26 78.96 -44.60
CA GLN A 166 20.96 79.65 -45.86
C GLN A 166 21.37 81.12 -45.84
N GLN A 167 21.27 81.81 -44.70
CA GLN A 167 21.72 83.21 -44.56
C GLN A 167 23.26 83.32 -44.58
N LEU A 168 23.96 82.43 -43.88
CA LEU A 168 25.43 82.37 -43.89
C LEU A 168 25.99 82.08 -45.29
N GLN A 169 25.36 81.16 -46.03
CA GLN A 169 25.67 80.88 -47.44
C GLN A 169 25.49 82.14 -48.31
N GLN A 170 24.48 82.98 -48.04
CA GLN A 170 24.20 84.20 -48.79
C GLN A 170 25.11 85.39 -48.47
N GLU A 171 25.61 85.57 -47.23
CA GLU A 171 26.65 86.60 -46.99
C GLU A 171 27.99 86.21 -47.60
N ARG A 172 28.44 84.94 -47.46
CA ARG A 172 29.69 84.48 -48.10
C ARG A 172 29.68 84.70 -49.62
N ASP A 173 28.54 84.48 -50.27
CA ASP A 173 28.38 84.70 -51.72
C ASP A 173 28.17 86.19 -52.11
N LYS A 174 28.02 87.11 -51.13
CA LYS A 174 28.15 88.56 -51.31
C LYS A 174 29.58 89.02 -51.07
N ASP A 175 30.25 88.51 -50.02
CA ASP A 175 31.65 88.85 -49.70
C ASP A 175 32.59 88.53 -50.85
N ARG A 176 32.47 87.35 -51.47
CA ARG A 176 33.26 87.02 -52.66
C ARG A 176 33.09 88.04 -53.80
N LYS A 177 31.89 88.64 -53.95
CA LYS A 177 31.65 89.69 -54.95
C LYS A 177 32.26 91.05 -54.53
N ARG A 178 32.23 91.37 -53.23
CA ARG A 178 32.93 92.54 -52.66
C ARG A 178 34.44 92.45 -52.97
N GLU A 179 35.05 91.29 -52.73
CA GLU A 179 36.47 91.02 -53.05
C GLU A 179 36.77 91.09 -54.56
N GLU A 180 35.95 90.47 -55.41
CA GLU A 180 36.10 90.51 -56.87
C GLU A 180 36.05 91.95 -57.42
N ASP A 181 35.20 92.82 -56.88
CA ASP A 181 35.07 94.22 -57.31
C ASP A 181 36.14 95.15 -56.71
N GLU A 182 36.61 94.92 -55.48
CA GLU A 182 37.81 95.59 -54.97
C GLU A 182 39.05 95.26 -55.82
N LYS A 183 39.20 93.99 -56.22
CA LYS A 183 40.33 93.56 -57.05
C LYS A 183 40.34 94.29 -58.39
N ARG A 184 39.17 94.39 -59.05
CA ARG A 184 39.00 95.19 -60.28
C ARG A 184 39.43 96.65 -60.12
N ARG A 185 39.13 97.28 -58.98
CA ARG A 185 39.58 98.65 -58.68
C ARG A 185 41.10 98.77 -58.51
N ARG A 186 41.73 97.84 -57.78
CA ARG A 186 43.19 97.82 -57.59
C ARG A 186 43.93 97.71 -58.95
N GLU A 187 43.43 96.87 -59.85
CA GLU A 187 43.94 96.70 -61.22
C GLU A 187 43.73 97.92 -62.17
N GLU A 188 42.82 98.83 -61.83
CA GLU A 188 42.62 100.12 -62.54
C GLU A 188 43.49 101.26 -61.98
N GLU A 189 43.82 101.22 -60.69
CA GLU A 189 44.67 102.24 -60.05
C GLU A 189 46.16 102.04 -60.34
N GLU A 190 46.64 100.79 -60.44
CA GLU A 190 48.02 100.50 -60.89
C GLU A 190 48.30 101.05 -62.30
N LYS A 191 47.36 100.89 -63.24
CA LYS A 191 47.50 101.35 -64.63
C LYS A 191 47.71 102.86 -64.77
N LYS A 192 47.34 103.67 -63.77
CA LYS A 192 47.55 105.12 -63.77
C LYS A 192 48.89 105.56 -63.18
N LYS A 193 49.62 104.69 -62.48
CA LYS A 193 50.97 104.99 -61.97
C LYS A 193 52.08 104.66 -62.98
N SER A 194 51.78 103.83 -63.97
CA SER A 194 52.72 103.38 -65.02
C SER A 194 53.26 104.49 -65.93
N GLU A 195 52.64 105.68 -66.00
CA GLU A 195 53.10 106.76 -66.90
C GLU A 195 54.15 107.68 -66.28
N GLU A 196 54.29 107.71 -64.95
CA GLU A 196 55.19 108.65 -64.25
C GLU A 196 56.63 108.11 -64.12
N GLN A 197 56.79 106.78 -64.10
CA GLN A 197 58.08 106.09 -63.87
C GLN A 197 59.13 106.30 -64.98
N ARG A 198 58.74 106.87 -66.14
CA ARG A 198 59.67 107.26 -67.23
C ARG A 198 60.62 108.41 -66.89
N ARG A 199 60.65 108.87 -65.64
CA ARG A 199 61.64 109.82 -65.09
C ARG A 199 62.62 109.20 -64.10
N GLU A 200 62.38 107.97 -63.64
CA GLU A 200 63.14 107.33 -62.56
C GLU A 200 64.30 106.46 -63.09
N GLU A 201 64.42 106.31 -64.42
CA GLU A 201 65.42 105.45 -65.08
C GLU A 201 66.89 105.86 -64.85
N GLU A 202 67.15 107.03 -64.24
CA GLU A 202 68.51 107.46 -63.85
C GLU A 202 68.84 107.15 -62.37
N GLU A 203 67.86 107.08 -61.46
CA GLU A 203 68.05 106.50 -60.12
C GLU A 203 68.10 104.96 -60.18
N ARG A 204 67.49 104.40 -61.23
CA ARG A 204 67.36 102.96 -61.49
C ARG A 204 68.65 102.15 -61.42
N LYS A 205 69.85 102.77 -61.53
CA LYS A 205 71.14 102.07 -61.34
C LYS A 205 71.61 101.89 -59.89
N LYS A 206 71.13 102.72 -58.95
CA LYS A 206 71.26 102.39 -57.51
C LYS A 206 70.15 101.46 -57.07
N MET A 207 68.94 101.70 -57.59
CA MET A 207 67.82 100.80 -57.37
C MET A 207 68.04 99.43 -58.01
N GLU A 208 68.90 99.25 -59.03
CA GLU A 208 69.28 97.91 -59.54
C GLU A 208 70.11 97.14 -58.49
N ASP A 209 71.14 97.74 -57.90
CA ASP A 209 71.93 97.12 -56.81
C ASP A 209 71.08 96.81 -55.56
N GLU A 210 70.02 97.56 -55.30
CA GLU A 210 69.11 97.33 -54.17
C GLU A 210 67.96 96.38 -54.53
N CYS A 211 67.47 96.40 -55.77
CA CYS A 211 66.55 95.40 -56.32
C CYS A 211 67.21 94.03 -56.48
N GLU A 212 68.51 93.90 -56.79
CA GLU A 212 69.16 92.58 -56.84
C GLU A 212 69.27 91.94 -55.44
N LYS A 213 69.44 92.77 -54.40
CA LYS A 213 69.41 92.34 -52.99
C LYS A 213 67.98 92.02 -52.54
N GLY A 214 67.01 92.86 -52.91
CA GLY A 214 65.58 92.62 -52.67
C GLY A 214 65.07 91.37 -53.40
N LEU A 215 65.50 91.14 -54.65
CA LEU A 215 65.21 89.95 -55.43
C LEU A 215 65.87 88.71 -54.84
N HIS A 216 67.10 88.81 -54.30
CA HIS A 216 67.69 87.71 -53.53
C HIS A 216 66.91 87.40 -52.26
N SER A 217 66.52 88.44 -51.50
CA SER A 217 65.73 88.28 -50.26
C SER A 217 64.37 87.64 -50.56
N LEU A 218 63.64 88.17 -51.54
CA LEU A 218 62.37 87.62 -52.01
C LEU A 218 62.54 86.23 -52.62
N LYS A 219 63.68 85.91 -53.25
CA LYS A 219 63.98 84.56 -53.75
C LYS A 219 64.27 83.58 -52.62
N THR A 220 64.93 84.01 -51.54
CA THR A 220 65.10 83.19 -50.33
C THR A 220 63.80 83.03 -49.56
N GLU A 221 62.95 84.05 -49.49
CA GLU A 221 61.59 83.96 -48.92
C GLU A 221 60.69 83.04 -49.75
N LEU A 222 60.70 83.18 -51.08
CA LEU A 222 60.02 82.26 -52.00
C LEU A 222 60.67 80.87 -52.04
N GLN A 223 61.84 80.67 -51.48
CA GLN A 223 62.44 79.35 -51.29
C GLN A 223 62.01 78.76 -49.94
N ALA A 224 62.11 79.52 -48.85
CA ALA A 224 61.57 79.15 -47.55
C ALA A 224 60.07 78.82 -47.64
N LEU A 225 59.25 79.66 -48.27
CA LEU A 225 57.82 79.40 -48.50
C LEU A 225 57.55 78.19 -49.44
N ARG A 226 58.54 77.72 -50.22
CA ARG A 226 58.43 76.45 -50.95
C ARG A 226 58.80 75.27 -50.07
N GLU A 227 59.89 75.37 -49.31
CA GLU A 227 60.31 74.37 -48.32
C GLU A 227 59.25 74.22 -47.21
N ASP A 228 58.56 75.29 -46.82
CA ASP A 228 57.43 75.30 -45.89
C ASP A 228 56.21 74.62 -46.50
N ARG A 229 55.88 74.92 -47.77
CA ARG A 229 54.78 74.26 -48.49
C ARG A 229 55.06 72.78 -48.71
N GLU A 230 56.31 72.41 -49.00
CA GLU A 230 56.74 71.03 -49.17
C GLU A 230 56.73 70.27 -47.84
N ARG A 231 57.15 70.87 -46.72
CA ARG A 231 56.97 70.27 -45.37
C ARG A 231 55.50 70.08 -45.01
N VAL A 232 54.64 71.06 -45.25
CA VAL A 232 53.19 70.93 -45.01
C VAL A 232 52.57 69.88 -45.95
N GLU A 233 53.02 69.78 -47.21
CA GLU A 233 52.65 68.70 -48.13
C GLU A 233 53.21 67.32 -47.71
N GLU A 234 54.23 67.25 -46.85
CA GLU A 234 54.75 66.03 -46.21
C GLU A 234 53.97 65.67 -44.96
N GLU A 235 53.67 66.63 -44.10
CA GLU A 235 52.81 66.48 -42.92
C GLU A 235 51.41 65.97 -43.33
N TRP A 236 50.78 66.57 -44.35
CA TRP A 236 49.51 66.08 -44.92
C TRP A 236 49.63 64.75 -45.70
N ARG A 237 50.84 64.26 -45.99
CA ARG A 237 51.08 62.91 -46.50
C ARG A 237 51.21 61.91 -45.36
N THR A 238 52.01 62.22 -44.33
CA THR A 238 52.18 61.35 -43.16
C THR A 238 50.87 61.20 -42.38
N GLU A 239 50.13 62.28 -42.11
CA GLU A 239 48.80 62.20 -41.47
C GLU A 239 47.82 61.34 -42.28
N ARG A 240 47.90 61.37 -43.62
CA ARG A 240 47.05 60.56 -44.49
C ARG A 240 47.44 59.09 -44.46
N GLU A 241 48.75 58.81 -44.47
CA GLU A 241 49.28 57.44 -44.35
C GLU A 241 48.96 56.86 -42.97
N GLU A 242 49.19 57.60 -41.88
CA GLU A 242 48.79 57.27 -40.50
C GLU A 242 47.27 57.06 -40.35
N TRP A 243 46.44 57.91 -40.96
CA TRP A 243 45.00 57.69 -40.99
C TRP A 243 44.65 56.40 -41.74
N THR A 244 45.34 56.07 -42.83
CA THR A 244 45.08 54.80 -43.54
C THR A 244 45.56 53.57 -42.77
N THR A 245 46.70 53.63 -42.06
CA THR A 245 47.15 52.52 -41.21
C THR A 245 46.22 52.34 -40.01
N GLN A 246 45.93 53.40 -39.24
CA GLN A 246 44.96 53.35 -38.15
C GLN A 246 43.60 52.80 -38.60
N LYS A 247 43.13 53.18 -39.79
CA LYS A 247 41.86 52.67 -40.35
C LYS A 247 41.92 51.18 -40.70
N GLU A 248 43.02 50.67 -41.25
CA GLU A 248 43.15 49.23 -41.54
C GLU A 248 43.40 48.42 -40.25
N GLU A 249 44.13 48.97 -39.27
CA GLU A 249 44.27 48.42 -37.93
C GLU A 249 42.91 48.31 -37.22
N TRP A 250 42.08 49.35 -37.27
CA TRP A 250 40.72 49.30 -36.74
C TRP A 250 39.84 48.23 -37.44
N LYS A 251 39.95 48.07 -38.77
CA LYS A 251 39.28 46.95 -39.48
C LYS A 251 39.82 45.59 -39.04
N ASN A 252 41.13 45.46 -38.84
CA ASN A 252 41.76 44.21 -38.38
C ASN A 252 41.31 43.87 -36.96
N ARG A 253 41.23 44.87 -36.07
CA ARG A 253 40.73 44.73 -34.71
C ARG A 253 39.25 44.33 -34.67
N MET A 254 38.42 44.94 -35.53
CA MET A 254 37.02 44.53 -35.69
C MET A 254 36.87 43.13 -36.27
N ARG A 255 37.71 42.72 -37.24
CA ARG A 255 37.74 41.34 -37.76
C ARG A 255 38.12 40.33 -36.67
N ALA A 256 39.15 40.63 -35.88
CA ALA A 256 39.56 39.78 -34.76
C ALA A 256 38.44 39.60 -33.73
N ILE A 257 37.79 40.69 -33.28
CA ILE A 257 36.65 40.64 -32.34
C ILE A 257 35.47 39.86 -32.94
N GLU A 258 35.22 39.98 -34.25
CA GLU A 258 34.23 39.18 -34.96
C GLU A 258 34.59 37.69 -35.05
N GLU A 259 35.87 37.34 -35.14
CA GLU A 259 36.37 35.97 -35.22
C GLU A 259 36.39 35.31 -33.83
N GLU A 260 36.90 36.00 -32.79
CA GLU A 260 36.77 35.60 -31.38
C GLU A 260 35.32 35.32 -31.02
N ARG A 261 34.38 36.22 -31.36
CA ARG A 261 32.95 36.02 -31.10
C ARG A 261 32.33 34.84 -31.87
N LYS A 262 32.87 34.48 -33.04
CA LYS A 262 32.48 33.26 -33.79
C LYS A 262 33.06 32.02 -33.11
N GLU A 263 34.28 32.08 -32.60
CA GLU A 263 34.91 31.00 -31.84
C GLU A 263 34.23 30.75 -30.49
N GLU A 264 33.78 31.80 -29.77
CA GLU A 264 32.93 31.67 -28.58
C GLU A 264 31.59 31.00 -28.90
N GLN A 265 30.93 31.40 -30.00
CA GLN A 265 29.68 30.77 -30.46
C GLN A 265 29.89 29.32 -30.91
N GLU A 266 31.04 29.01 -31.52
CA GLU A 266 31.44 27.66 -31.85
C GLU A 266 31.73 26.83 -30.58
N ALA A 267 32.44 27.38 -29.60
CA ALA A 267 32.81 26.70 -28.36
C ALA A 267 31.59 26.40 -27.48
N THR A 268 30.70 27.37 -27.31
CA THR A 268 29.40 27.18 -26.64
C THR A 268 28.52 26.17 -27.39
N ARG A 269 28.50 26.18 -28.73
CA ARG A 269 27.79 25.17 -29.53
C ARG A 269 28.40 23.76 -29.41
N LYS A 270 29.74 23.65 -29.35
CA LYS A 270 30.46 22.39 -29.13
C LYS A 270 30.14 21.84 -27.73
N SER A 271 30.26 22.66 -26.69
CA SER A 271 29.90 22.33 -25.31
C SER A 271 28.43 21.91 -25.16
N LEU A 272 27.50 22.60 -25.83
CA LEU A 272 26.08 22.23 -25.84
C LEU A 272 25.85 20.86 -26.51
N ASN A 273 26.50 20.61 -27.65
CA ASN A 273 26.43 19.31 -28.33
C ASN A 273 27.03 18.17 -27.51
N GLU A 274 28.14 18.43 -26.80
CA GLU A 274 28.75 17.47 -25.87
C GLU A 274 27.83 17.18 -24.68
N HIS A 275 27.23 18.21 -24.07
CA HIS A 275 26.27 18.03 -22.98
C HIS A 275 25.03 17.25 -23.42
N MET A 276 24.49 17.55 -24.61
CA MET A 276 23.39 16.79 -25.22
C MET A 276 23.77 15.33 -25.49
N SER A 277 25.00 15.08 -25.97
CA SER A 277 25.51 13.72 -26.23
C SER A 277 25.69 12.93 -24.94
N GLN A 278 26.26 13.55 -23.90
CA GLN A 278 26.37 12.94 -22.56
C GLN A 278 24.98 12.66 -21.95
N TRP A 279 24.01 13.55 -22.13
CA TRP A 279 22.64 13.34 -21.66
C TRP A 279 21.98 12.15 -22.38
N GLN A 280 22.11 12.07 -23.71
CA GLN A 280 21.62 10.93 -24.50
C GLN A 280 22.28 9.61 -24.05
N GLN A 281 23.58 9.61 -23.77
CA GLN A 281 24.27 8.43 -23.26
C GLN A 281 23.76 8.02 -21.88
N ARG A 282 23.64 8.97 -20.93
CA ARG A 282 23.09 8.71 -19.58
C ARG A 282 21.66 8.16 -19.66
N GLU A 283 20.83 8.70 -20.54
CA GLU A 283 19.46 8.21 -20.76
C GLU A 283 19.44 6.81 -21.41
N GLN A 284 20.38 6.51 -22.32
CA GLN A 284 20.49 5.17 -22.89
C GLN A 284 21.05 4.14 -21.88
N GLU A 285 21.89 4.57 -20.93
CA GLU A 285 22.36 3.77 -19.79
C GLU A 285 21.26 3.56 -18.73
N ASN A 286 20.43 4.58 -18.46
CA ASN A 286 19.20 4.44 -17.68
C ASN A 286 18.25 3.42 -18.31
N ARG A 287 18.00 3.49 -19.63
CA ARG A 287 17.16 2.50 -20.33
C ARG A 287 17.77 1.09 -20.29
N LYS A 288 19.10 0.95 -20.35
CA LYS A 288 19.79 -0.35 -20.19
C LYS A 288 19.62 -0.90 -18.76
N SER A 289 19.81 -0.08 -17.73
CA SER A 289 19.67 -0.51 -16.33
C SER A 289 18.22 -0.81 -15.93
N GLN A 290 17.25 -0.01 -16.40
CA GLN A 290 15.82 -0.30 -16.25
C GLN A 290 15.44 -1.62 -16.94
N ASN A 291 15.88 -1.87 -18.18
CA ASN A 291 15.63 -3.13 -18.86
C ASN A 291 16.29 -4.33 -18.15
N ALA A 292 17.50 -4.18 -17.62
CA ALA A 292 18.16 -5.22 -16.82
C ALA A 292 17.37 -5.52 -15.53
N MET A 293 16.87 -4.50 -14.83
CA MET A 293 16.02 -4.67 -13.65
C MET A 293 14.68 -5.34 -14.00
N LEU A 294 14.05 -4.96 -15.12
CA LEU A 294 12.82 -5.60 -15.60
C LEU A 294 13.05 -7.07 -15.96
N GLN A 295 14.15 -7.40 -16.64
CA GLN A 295 14.53 -8.79 -16.93
C GLN A 295 14.83 -9.59 -15.65
N GLN A 296 15.43 -8.98 -14.62
CA GLN A 296 15.65 -9.64 -13.33
C GLN A 296 14.33 -9.88 -12.59
N ARG A 297 13.40 -8.92 -12.59
CA ARG A 297 12.06 -9.08 -12.03
C ARG A 297 11.24 -10.14 -12.78
N LEU A 298 11.37 -10.19 -14.10
CA LEU A 298 10.71 -11.18 -14.96
C LEU A 298 11.25 -12.59 -14.67
N LYS A 299 12.57 -12.79 -14.60
CA LYS A 299 13.18 -14.07 -14.17
C LYS A 299 12.79 -14.51 -12.75
N LYS A 300 12.57 -13.56 -11.84
CA LYS A 300 12.01 -13.88 -10.51
C LYS A 300 10.54 -14.31 -10.62
N ALA A 301 9.73 -13.66 -11.45
CA ALA A 301 8.35 -14.04 -11.66
C ALA A 301 8.23 -15.43 -12.34
N GLU A 302 9.07 -15.72 -13.34
CA GLU A 302 9.20 -17.03 -13.99
C GLU A 302 9.51 -18.13 -12.97
N SER A 303 10.60 -18.00 -12.21
CA SER A 303 10.96 -19.00 -11.19
C SER A 303 9.93 -19.10 -10.04
N GLU A 304 9.28 -18.00 -9.64
CA GLU A 304 8.16 -18.11 -8.71
C GLU A 304 6.95 -18.86 -9.30
N LEU A 305 6.68 -18.71 -10.61
CA LEU A 305 5.63 -19.47 -11.31
C LEU A 305 6.00 -20.95 -11.45
N GLU A 306 7.24 -21.30 -11.78
CA GLU A 306 7.75 -22.67 -11.76
C GLU A 306 7.50 -23.33 -10.38
N THR A 307 7.77 -22.62 -9.27
CA THR A 307 7.46 -23.18 -7.93
C THR A 307 5.96 -23.29 -7.65
N ARG A 308 5.11 -22.45 -8.26
CA ARG A 308 3.63 -22.56 -8.14
C ARG A 308 3.14 -23.77 -8.95
N GLU A 309 3.68 -23.99 -10.14
CA GLU A 309 3.39 -25.16 -10.97
C GLU A 309 3.84 -26.47 -10.31
N LEU A 310 5.04 -26.51 -9.72
CA LEU A 310 5.51 -27.67 -8.95
C LEU A 310 4.56 -27.99 -7.78
N ARG A 311 4.15 -26.99 -6.98
CA ARG A 311 3.18 -27.18 -5.89
C ARG A 311 1.79 -27.60 -6.38
N LEU A 312 1.34 -27.11 -7.54
CA LEU A 312 0.10 -27.56 -8.17
C LEU A 312 0.21 -29.03 -8.62
N ASN A 313 1.33 -29.43 -9.23
CA ASN A 313 1.58 -30.82 -9.62
C ASN A 313 1.69 -31.77 -8.40
N GLU A 314 2.28 -31.31 -7.28
CA GLU A 314 2.25 -32.02 -6.00
C GLU A 314 0.82 -32.15 -5.46
N SER A 315 0.05 -31.06 -5.44
CA SER A 315 -1.35 -31.07 -5.01
C SER A 315 -2.22 -31.98 -5.88
N SER A 316 -2.02 -32.00 -7.20
CA SER A 316 -2.72 -32.90 -8.11
C SER A 316 -2.39 -34.36 -7.83
N ARG A 317 -1.11 -34.70 -7.56
CA ARG A 317 -0.73 -36.06 -7.13
C ARG A 317 -1.35 -36.44 -5.79
N HIS A 318 -1.50 -35.50 -4.85
CA HIS A 318 -2.23 -35.75 -3.61
C HIS A 318 -3.72 -35.97 -3.84
N ILE A 319 -4.35 -35.23 -4.77
CA ILE A 319 -5.74 -35.43 -5.16
C ILE A 319 -5.91 -36.80 -5.83
N SER A 320 -5.06 -37.20 -6.77
CA SER A 320 -5.11 -38.53 -7.40
C SER A 320 -4.98 -39.65 -6.38
N LYS A 321 -4.06 -39.55 -5.40
CA LYS A 321 -3.95 -40.52 -4.30
C LYS A 321 -5.17 -40.57 -3.38
N LEU A 322 -5.89 -39.46 -3.24
CA LEU A 322 -7.16 -39.44 -2.52
C LEU A 322 -8.31 -40.03 -3.36
N GLN A 323 -8.26 -39.91 -4.69
CA GLN A 323 -9.20 -40.58 -5.61
C GLN A 323 -8.97 -42.09 -5.63
N GLU A 324 -7.73 -42.55 -5.84
CA GLU A 324 -7.30 -43.95 -5.69
C GLU A 324 -7.78 -44.52 -4.34
N ARG A 325 -7.64 -43.74 -3.25
CA ARG A 325 -8.09 -44.18 -1.92
C ARG A 325 -9.60 -44.12 -1.70
N ILE A 326 -10.36 -43.36 -2.49
CA ILE A 326 -11.82 -43.40 -2.50
C ILE A 326 -12.27 -44.64 -3.28
N GLU A 327 -11.68 -44.90 -4.44
CA GLU A 327 -11.94 -46.08 -5.28
C GLU A 327 -11.67 -47.39 -4.50
N ASP A 328 -10.54 -47.48 -3.79
CA ASP A 328 -10.22 -48.54 -2.80
C ASP A 328 -11.39 -48.82 -1.83
N LEU A 329 -12.00 -47.74 -1.29
CA LEU A 329 -12.99 -47.80 -0.23
C LEU A 329 -14.39 -48.08 -0.80
N GLU A 330 -14.69 -47.58 -2.00
CA GLU A 330 -15.90 -47.92 -2.74
C GLU A 330 -15.89 -49.40 -3.14
N GLU A 331 -14.75 -49.95 -3.59
CA GLU A 331 -14.62 -51.38 -3.86
C GLU A 331 -14.74 -52.22 -2.58
N GLN A 332 -14.14 -51.79 -1.45
CA GLN A 332 -14.32 -52.47 -0.16
C GLN A 332 -15.78 -52.44 0.33
N LEU A 333 -16.50 -51.33 0.15
CA LEU A 333 -17.92 -51.23 0.48
C LEU A 333 -18.79 -52.09 -0.45
N GLU A 334 -18.43 -52.20 -1.72
CA GLU A 334 -19.17 -53.03 -2.68
C GLU A 334 -18.92 -54.52 -2.47
N ASN A 335 -17.68 -54.92 -2.21
CA ASN A 335 -17.33 -56.27 -1.75
C ASN A 335 -18.04 -56.61 -0.43
N GLY A 336 -18.15 -55.65 0.49
CA GLY A 336 -18.94 -55.76 1.72
C GLY A 336 -20.43 -56.00 1.44
N ARG A 337 -21.04 -55.25 0.51
CA ARG A 337 -22.43 -55.48 0.05
C ARG A 337 -22.62 -56.87 -0.55
N HIS A 338 -21.69 -57.33 -1.39
CA HIS A 338 -21.73 -58.68 -1.96
C HIS A 338 -21.58 -59.78 -0.89
N GLN A 339 -20.78 -59.57 0.17
CA GLN A 339 -20.68 -60.49 1.29
C GLN A 339 -21.99 -60.56 2.09
N VAL A 340 -22.63 -59.41 2.36
CA VAL A 340 -23.93 -59.35 3.03
C VAL A 340 -25.02 -60.02 2.18
N GLU A 341 -25.10 -59.74 0.87
CA GLU A 341 -26.11 -60.38 0.01
C GLU A 341 -25.93 -61.91 -0.07
N ASN A 342 -24.68 -62.38 -0.07
CA ASN A 342 -24.40 -63.82 0.00
C ASN A 342 -24.73 -64.43 1.37
N ALA A 343 -24.55 -63.69 2.47
CA ALA A 343 -25.03 -64.11 3.79
C ALA A 343 -26.57 -64.19 3.84
N ASP A 344 -27.28 -63.19 3.31
CA ASP A 344 -28.75 -63.19 3.20
C ASP A 344 -29.26 -64.36 2.34
N ARG A 345 -28.57 -64.70 1.25
CA ARG A 345 -28.88 -65.87 0.41
C ARG A 345 -28.65 -67.20 1.15
N VAL A 346 -27.72 -67.25 2.11
CA VAL A 346 -27.50 -68.43 2.98
C VAL A 346 -28.55 -68.49 4.10
N VAL A 347 -28.90 -67.36 4.71
CA VAL A 347 -29.97 -67.26 5.72
C VAL A 347 -31.31 -67.72 5.12
N LYS A 348 -31.70 -67.22 3.95
CA LYS A 348 -32.93 -67.62 3.26
C LYS A 348 -32.99 -69.13 2.99
N LYS A 349 -31.89 -69.76 2.57
CA LYS A 349 -31.81 -71.22 2.42
C LYS A 349 -31.98 -71.96 3.74
N ALA A 350 -31.38 -71.46 4.82
CA ALA A 350 -31.56 -72.03 6.16
C ALA A 350 -33.00 -71.85 6.68
N GLU A 351 -33.69 -70.75 6.32
CA GLU A 351 -35.11 -70.53 6.61
C GLU A 351 -36.01 -71.47 5.81
N GLU A 352 -35.72 -71.69 4.51
CA GLU A 352 -36.39 -72.67 3.64
C GLU A 352 -36.19 -74.11 4.16
N GLU A 353 -34.97 -74.51 4.50
CA GLU A 353 -34.67 -75.81 5.10
C GLU A 353 -35.36 -75.99 6.46
N LEU A 354 -35.40 -74.94 7.29
CA LEU A 354 -36.12 -74.95 8.56
C LEU A 354 -37.64 -75.03 8.39
N ALA A 355 -38.20 -74.42 7.35
CA ALA A 355 -39.62 -74.56 7.01
C ALA A 355 -39.94 -76.01 6.62
N VAL A 356 -39.16 -76.60 5.70
CA VAL A 356 -39.28 -78.02 5.30
C VAL A 356 -39.07 -78.97 6.50
N ALA A 357 -38.18 -78.65 7.43
CA ALA A 357 -38.00 -79.41 8.66
C ALA A 357 -39.23 -79.34 9.58
N LYS A 358 -39.85 -78.16 9.74
CA LYS A 358 -41.10 -77.98 10.50
C LYS A 358 -42.26 -78.72 9.86
N GLU A 359 -42.41 -78.68 8.53
CA GLU A 359 -43.43 -79.44 7.80
C GLU A 359 -43.27 -80.95 7.99
N ARG A 360 -42.04 -81.48 7.90
CA ARG A 360 -41.75 -82.90 8.16
C ARG A 360 -42.08 -83.30 9.59
N LEU A 361 -41.74 -82.46 10.58
CA LEU A 361 -42.09 -82.72 11.98
C LEU A 361 -43.61 -82.67 12.22
N LEU A 362 -44.33 -81.74 11.59
CA LEU A 362 -45.79 -81.66 11.67
C LEU A 362 -46.46 -82.89 11.03
N LEU A 363 -45.96 -83.36 9.88
CA LEU A 363 -46.42 -84.61 9.26
C LEU A 363 -46.14 -85.82 10.16
N GLN A 364 -44.95 -85.89 10.79
CA GLN A 364 -44.62 -86.94 11.75
C GLN A 364 -45.49 -86.87 13.01
N GLU A 365 -45.83 -85.68 13.49
CA GLU A 365 -46.75 -85.50 14.62
C GLU A 365 -48.16 -85.98 14.25
N ASN A 366 -48.69 -85.59 13.08
CA ASN A 366 -49.98 -86.08 12.57
C ASN A 366 -49.99 -87.61 12.40
N GLU A 367 -48.90 -88.21 11.89
CA GLU A 367 -48.74 -89.66 11.83
C GLU A 367 -48.75 -90.32 13.22
N LEU A 368 -48.10 -89.71 14.22
CA LEU A 368 -48.06 -90.22 15.59
C LEU A 368 -49.41 -90.03 16.31
N GLN A 369 -50.14 -88.95 16.03
CA GLN A 369 -51.52 -88.75 16.48
C GLN A 369 -52.45 -89.80 15.87
N SER A 370 -52.41 -90.03 14.55
CA SER A 370 -53.16 -91.12 13.87
C SER A 370 -52.84 -92.49 14.47
N LYS A 371 -51.55 -92.79 14.69
CA LYS A 371 -51.14 -94.06 15.33
C LYS A 371 -51.58 -94.15 16.80
N SER A 372 -51.69 -93.02 17.50
CA SER A 372 -52.23 -92.97 18.86
C SER A 372 -53.73 -93.20 18.88
N GLU A 373 -54.48 -92.59 17.97
CA GLU A 373 -55.92 -92.83 17.77
C GLU A 373 -56.21 -94.27 17.32
N GLU A 374 -55.38 -94.83 16.44
CA GLU A 374 -55.42 -96.24 16.06
C GLU A 374 -55.12 -97.14 17.27
N LEU A 375 -54.14 -96.81 18.13
CA LEU A 375 -53.85 -97.58 19.35
C LEU A 375 -54.92 -97.41 20.44
N LEU A 376 -55.62 -96.26 20.51
CA LEU A 376 -56.79 -96.07 21.37
C LEU A 376 -57.99 -96.85 20.83
N SER A 377 -58.18 -96.88 19.52
CA SER A 377 -59.20 -97.70 18.84
C SER A 377 -58.92 -99.20 19.03
N GLN A 378 -57.67 -99.63 18.78
CA GLN A 378 -57.19 -101.00 18.97
C GLN A 378 -57.20 -101.43 20.44
N SER A 379 -56.90 -100.55 21.39
CA SER A 379 -57.06 -100.89 22.82
C SER A 379 -58.54 -100.93 23.22
N SER A 380 -59.41 -100.09 22.65
CA SER A 380 -60.86 -100.20 22.87
C SER A 380 -61.46 -101.49 22.28
N SER A 381 -60.94 -101.99 21.16
CA SER A 381 -61.34 -103.27 20.58
C SER A 381 -60.65 -104.44 21.28
N GLN A 382 -59.39 -104.30 21.71
CA GLN A 382 -58.70 -105.27 22.54
C GLN A 382 -59.32 -105.39 23.93
N VAL A 383 -59.91 -104.34 24.51
CA VAL A 383 -60.67 -104.45 25.78
C VAL A 383 -61.99 -105.19 25.56
N ARG A 384 -62.69 -104.96 24.44
CA ARG A 384 -63.86 -105.76 24.05
C ARG A 384 -63.50 -107.22 23.82
N VAL A 385 -62.48 -107.48 23.00
CA VAL A 385 -61.89 -108.80 22.77
C VAL A 385 -61.29 -109.38 24.05
N SER A 386 -60.86 -108.59 25.04
CA SER A 386 -60.39 -109.10 26.34
C SER A 386 -61.54 -109.49 27.25
N ALA A 387 -62.68 -108.81 27.20
CA ALA A 387 -63.91 -109.28 27.85
C ALA A 387 -64.42 -110.57 27.20
N GLU A 388 -64.47 -110.61 25.86
CA GLU A 388 -64.73 -111.83 25.08
C GLU A 388 -63.68 -112.92 25.35
N VAL A 389 -62.42 -112.57 25.62
CA VAL A 389 -61.35 -113.52 25.98
C VAL A 389 -61.38 -113.90 27.45
N GLU A 390 -61.97 -113.14 28.36
CA GLU A 390 -62.24 -113.59 29.74
C GLU A 390 -63.43 -114.57 29.77
N GLU A 391 -64.45 -114.33 28.93
CA GLU A 391 -65.53 -115.28 28.67
C GLU A 391 -65.03 -116.52 27.92
N LEU A 392 -64.22 -116.37 26.87
CA LEU A 392 -63.57 -117.48 26.19
C LEU A 392 -62.54 -118.16 27.09
N ARG A 393 -61.81 -117.49 28.00
CA ARG A 393 -60.96 -118.15 29.04
C ARG A 393 -61.80 -118.93 30.03
N SER A 394 -63.02 -118.47 30.33
CA SER A 394 -64.01 -119.22 31.10
C SER A 394 -64.53 -120.46 30.34
N GLN A 395 -64.25 -120.58 29.03
CA GLN A 395 -64.46 -121.77 28.19
C GLN A 395 -63.14 -122.53 27.94
N LEU A 396 -62.01 -121.84 27.81
CA LEU A 396 -60.67 -122.35 27.49
C LEU A 396 -60.03 -122.98 28.73
N SER A 397 -60.36 -122.54 29.95
CA SER A 397 -60.06 -123.27 31.18
C SER A 397 -60.61 -124.71 31.15
N ARG A 398 -61.75 -124.93 30.46
CA ARG A 398 -62.35 -126.26 30.23
C ARG A 398 -61.65 -127.05 29.11
N LEU A 399 -60.82 -126.39 28.28
CA LEU A 399 -60.01 -126.98 27.21
C LEU A 399 -58.51 -127.06 27.56
N ASN A 400 -58.03 -126.33 28.57
CA ASN A 400 -56.63 -126.29 29.02
C ASN A 400 -56.20 -127.62 29.68
N ILE A 401 -57.17 -128.41 30.14
CA ILE A 401 -56.97 -129.82 30.53
C ILE A 401 -56.56 -130.70 29.33
N ARG A 402 -56.86 -130.27 28.09
CA ARG A 402 -56.68 -131.03 26.84
C ARG A 402 -55.59 -130.48 25.91
N ASN A 403 -54.82 -129.47 26.34
CA ASN A 403 -53.82 -128.82 25.50
C ASN A 403 -52.41 -128.79 26.14
N LYS A 404 -52.15 -129.71 27.09
CA LYS A 404 -50.86 -129.90 27.77
C LYS A 404 -49.89 -130.82 26.99
N GLU A 405 -50.20 -131.12 25.73
CA GLU A 405 -49.75 -132.36 25.04
C GLU A 405 -48.95 -132.08 23.74
N LEU A 406 -48.68 -130.81 23.41
CA LEU A 406 -48.09 -130.41 22.11
C LEU A 406 -46.89 -129.43 22.16
N GLU A 407 -46.43 -128.99 23.34
CA GLU A 407 -45.35 -127.98 23.46
C GLU A 407 -43.91 -128.54 23.49
N LEU A 408 -43.56 -129.47 22.59
CA LEU A 408 -42.18 -129.95 22.43
C LEU A 408 -41.81 -130.25 20.96
N GLN A 409 -41.39 -129.23 20.19
CA GLN A 409 -40.38 -129.44 19.13
C GLN A 409 -39.65 -128.18 18.63
N ASN A 410 -38.32 -128.19 18.85
CA ASN A 410 -37.23 -127.69 18.01
C ASN A 410 -37.03 -126.19 17.70
N SER A 411 -35.91 -125.68 18.22
CA SER A 411 -35.20 -124.46 17.83
C SER A 411 -34.02 -124.72 16.89
N GLY A 412 -33.62 -123.73 16.07
CA GLY A 412 -32.22 -123.58 15.63
C GLY A 412 -31.98 -123.15 14.16
N ARG A 413 -31.17 -122.09 13.96
CA ARG A 413 -30.43 -121.69 12.73
C ARG A 413 -29.67 -120.38 12.96
N THR A 414 -28.39 -120.42 13.33
CA THR A 414 -27.59 -119.21 13.66
C THR A 414 -26.10 -119.37 13.28
N ASN A 415 -25.75 -119.34 11.99
CA ASN A 415 -24.34 -119.42 11.56
C ASN A 415 -23.97 -118.43 10.43
N ASP A 416 -24.72 -118.40 9.32
CA ASP A 416 -24.28 -117.67 8.11
C ASP A 416 -24.25 -116.13 8.24
N HIS A 417 -25.07 -115.56 9.13
CA HIS A 417 -25.12 -114.11 9.34
C HIS A 417 -23.80 -113.54 9.90
N ALA A 418 -23.06 -114.32 10.71
CA ALA A 418 -21.77 -113.91 11.26
C ALA A 418 -20.66 -113.82 10.19
N ARG A 419 -20.82 -114.51 9.05
CA ARG A 419 -19.81 -114.56 7.98
C ARG A 419 -19.83 -113.30 7.12
N MET A 420 -21.04 -112.82 6.78
CA MET A 420 -21.27 -111.55 6.08
C MET A 420 -20.70 -110.35 6.84
N LEU A 421 -21.00 -110.25 8.14
CA LEU A 421 -20.58 -109.12 8.98
C LEU A 421 -19.05 -108.94 9.01
N LYS A 422 -18.28 -110.03 8.97
CA LYS A 422 -16.82 -109.95 8.96
C LYS A 422 -16.27 -109.41 7.63
N GLN A 423 -16.73 -109.94 6.50
CA GLN A 423 -16.30 -109.47 5.17
C GLN A 423 -16.60 -107.98 4.96
N HIS A 424 -17.72 -107.49 5.52
CA HIS A 424 -18.11 -106.08 5.44
C HIS A 424 -17.20 -105.16 6.28
N ALA A 425 -16.65 -105.66 7.39
CA ALA A 425 -15.71 -104.91 8.24
C ALA A 425 -14.30 -104.83 7.64
N ASP A 426 -13.84 -105.91 7.01
CA ASP A 426 -12.53 -105.97 6.36
C ASP A 426 -12.46 -104.99 5.16
N ALA A 427 -13.52 -104.91 4.35
CA ALA A 427 -13.61 -103.97 3.22
C ALA A 427 -13.59 -102.49 3.64
N LEU A 428 -14.37 -102.12 4.67
CA LEU A 428 -14.37 -100.75 5.22
C LEU A 428 -13.00 -100.35 5.80
N SER A 429 -12.26 -101.32 6.35
CA SER A 429 -10.92 -101.09 6.89
C SER A 429 -9.90 -100.78 5.79
N SER A 430 -9.99 -101.43 4.62
CA SER A 430 -9.13 -101.13 3.46
C SER A 430 -9.39 -99.72 2.91
N MET A 431 -10.66 -99.37 2.69
CA MET A 431 -11.05 -98.06 2.15
C MET A 431 -10.61 -96.90 3.07
N ARG A 432 -10.68 -97.08 4.39
CA ARG A 432 -10.18 -96.11 5.37
C ARG A 432 -8.67 -95.88 5.25
N LEU A 433 -7.90 -96.93 5.00
CA LEU A 433 -6.44 -96.85 4.89
C LEU A 433 -5.98 -96.16 3.59
N GLU A 434 -6.71 -96.34 2.49
CA GLU A 434 -6.47 -95.64 1.23
C GLU A 434 -6.80 -94.15 1.33
N LEU A 435 -7.95 -93.81 1.95
CA LEU A 435 -8.30 -92.41 2.24
C LEU A 435 -7.22 -91.72 3.10
N GLN A 436 -6.67 -92.42 4.11
CA GLN A 436 -5.58 -91.89 4.93
C GLN A 436 -4.27 -91.66 4.15
N ARG A 437 -3.98 -92.46 3.10
CA ARG A 437 -2.83 -92.21 2.21
C ARG A 437 -3.06 -90.99 1.33
N ALA A 438 -4.22 -90.90 0.67
CA ALA A 438 -4.58 -89.74 -0.16
C ALA A 438 -4.54 -88.43 0.63
N HIS A 439 -5.06 -88.41 1.87
CA HIS A 439 -4.96 -87.25 2.76
C HIS A 439 -3.50 -86.90 3.11
N ALA A 440 -2.65 -87.90 3.39
CA ALA A 440 -1.24 -87.66 3.71
C ALA A 440 -0.43 -87.16 2.50
N GLU A 441 -0.78 -87.61 1.29
CA GLU A 441 -0.16 -87.18 0.03
C GLU A 441 -0.58 -85.75 -0.35
N GLU A 442 -1.86 -85.40 -0.22
CA GLU A 442 -2.33 -84.02 -0.47
C GLU A 442 -1.78 -83.03 0.57
N ILE A 443 -1.73 -83.42 1.86
CA ILE A 443 -1.03 -82.62 2.89
C ILE A 443 0.45 -82.40 2.50
N ARG A 444 1.12 -83.40 1.93
CA ARG A 444 2.51 -83.28 1.47
C ARG A 444 2.63 -82.33 0.28
N ARG A 445 1.68 -82.39 -0.67
CA ARG A 445 1.61 -81.48 -1.81
C ARG A 445 1.40 -80.03 -1.36
N LEU A 446 0.42 -79.77 -0.50
CA LEU A 446 0.13 -78.43 0.02
C LEU A 446 1.33 -77.81 0.75
N HIS A 447 2.08 -78.59 1.54
CA HIS A 447 3.33 -78.11 2.14
C HIS A 447 4.41 -77.76 1.09
N GLN A 448 4.48 -78.48 -0.03
CA GLN A 448 5.40 -78.15 -1.13
C GLN A 448 4.94 -76.92 -1.93
N GLU A 449 3.64 -76.67 -2.06
CA GLU A 449 3.11 -75.43 -2.65
C GLU A 449 3.48 -74.23 -1.74
N VAL A 450 3.18 -74.31 -0.44
CA VAL A 450 3.46 -73.24 0.55
C VAL A 450 4.96 -72.92 0.67
N GLU A 451 5.85 -73.91 0.63
CA GLU A 451 7.31 -73.63 0.64
C GLU A 451 7.85 -73.10 -0.70
N LYS A 452 7.15 -73.29 -1.84
CA LYS A 452 7.47 -72.56 -3.09
C LYS A 452 7.04 -71.11 -3.01
N GLU A 453 5.81 -70.82 -2.55
CA GLU A 453 5.34 -69.44 -2.42
C GLU A 453 6.20 -68.67 -1.43
N ARG A 454 6.50 -69.25 -0.26
CA ARG A 454 7.52 -68.71 0.67
C ARG A 454 8.93 -68.58 0.08
N GLY A 455 9.23 -69.22 -1.05
CA GLY A 455 10.45 -69.01 -1.83
C GLY A 455 10.33 -67.78 -2.73
N ASN A 456 9.22 -67.69 -3.47
CA ASN A 456 8.87 -66.57 -4.33
C ASN A 456 8.78 -65.26 -3.52
N ASP A 457 8.00 -65.23 -2.43
CA ASP A 457 7.85 -64.08 -1.53
C ASP A 457 9.22 -63.53 -1.08
N ARG A 458 10.15 -64.43 -0.73
CA ARG A 458 11.50 -64.07 -0.28
C ARG A 458 12.36 -63.55 -1.43
N GLN A 459 12.19 -64.05 -2.65
CA GLN A 459 12.84 -63.47 -3.83
C GLN A 459 12.26 -62.09 -4.15
N GLU A 460 10.94 -61.94 -4.17
CA GLU A 460 10.27 -60.67 -4.50
C GLU A 460 10.61 -59.57 -3.50
N LEU A 461 10.62 -59.87 -2.19
CA LEU A 461 11.08 -58.95 -1.14
C LEU A 461 12.57 -58.60 -1.29
N GLU A 462 13.43 -59.55 -1.69
CA GLU A 462 14.85 -59.25 -1.90
C GLU A 462 15.11 -58.48 -3.21
N GLU A 463 14.28 -58.65 -4.23
CA GLU A 463 14.28 -57.80 -5.41
C GLU A 463 13.71 -56.41 -5.14
N GLU A 464 12.63 -56.28 -4.37
CA GLU A 464 12.08 -54.99 -3.94
C GLU A 464 13.10 -54.23 -3.12
N LYS A 465 13.75 -54.88 -2.15
CA LYS A 465 14.87 -54.33 -1.39
C LYS A 465 15.99 -53.81 -2.31
N LYS A 466 16.34 -54.54 -3.38
CA LYS A 466 17.32 -54.08 -4.38
C LYS A 466 16.79 -52.88 -5.18
N ARG A 467 15.52 -52.88 -5.59
CA ARG A 467 14.85 -51.75 -6.29
C ARG A 467 14.85 -50.48 -5.43
N VAL A 468 14.44 -50.57 -4.17
CA VAL A 468 14.45 -49.47 -3.19
C VAL A 468 15.88 -48.98 -2.92
N GLN A 469 16.82 -49.90 -2.67
CA GLN A 469 18.22 -49.54 -2.40
C GLN A 469 18.90 -48.87 -3.61
N HIS A 470 18.56 -49.28 -4.84
CA HIS A 470 19.00 -48.61 -6.05
C HIS A 470 18.43 -47.20 -6.17
N GLY A 471 17.12 -47.03 -5.99
CA GLY A 471 16.45 -45.72 -6.01
C GLY A 471 17.00 -44.74 -4.97
N MET A 472 17.29 -45.21 -3.75
CA MET A 472 17.94 -44.38 -2.73
C MET A 472 19.35 -43.93 -3.13
N GLU A 473 20.12 -44.78 -3.81
CA GLU A 473 21.47 -44.41 -4.28
C GLU A 473 21.38 -43.44 -5.48
N GLU A 474 20.39 -43.60 -6.37
CA GLU A 474 20.11 -42.63 -7.44
C GLU A 474 19.68 -41.26 -6.90
N GLU A 475 18.76 -41.19 -5.95
CA GLU A 475 18.37 -39.92 -5.31
C GLU A 475 19.55 -39.27 -4.58
N LYS A 476 20.35 -40.06 -3.87
CA LYS A 476 21.60 -39.62 -3.23
C LYS A 476 22.63 -39.09 -4.23
N VAL A 477 22.64 -39.57 -5.48
CA VAL A 477 23.43 -38.99 -6.57
C VAL A 477 22.78 -37.69 -7.09
N ARG A 478 21.46 -37.67 -7.35
CA ARG A 478 20.73 -36.46 -7.79
C ARG A 478 20.85 -35.30 -6.80
N LEU A 479 20.69 -35.56 -5.50
CA LEU A 479 20.82 -34.56 -4.43
C LEU A 479 22.24 -34.02 -4.31
N LYS A 480 23.27 -34.88 -4.43
CA LYS A 480 24.68 -34.43 -4.50
C LYS A 480 24.94 -33.55 -5.73
N GLU A 481 24.30 -33.85 -6.85
CA GLU A 481 24.46 -33.11 -8.10
C GLU A 481 23.73 -31.76 -8.08
N GLN A 482 22.53 -31.70 -7.49
CA GLN A 482 21.84 -30.45 -7.17
C GLN A 482 22.67 -29.59 -6.20
N LEU A 483 23.24 -30.19 -5.15
CA LEU A 483 24.11 -29.48 -4.20
C LEU A 483 25.38 -28.95 -4.87
N ARG A 484 26.01 -29.71 -5.79
CA ARG A 484 27.13 -29.22 -6.60
C ARG A 484 26.73 -28.02 -7.45
N LYS A 485 25.62 -28.11 -8.20
CA LYS A 485 25.14 -27.01 -9.05
C LYS A 485 24.79 -25.75 -8.25
N ALA A 486 24.17 -25.90 -7.08
CA ALA A 486 23.90 -24.80 -6.17
C ALA A 486 25.19 -24.14 -5.64
N LEU A 487 26.19 -24.94 -5.24
CA LEU A 487 27.50 -24.43 -4.81
C LEU A 487 28.24 -23.73 -5.96
N GLU A 488 28.24 -24.30 -7.16
CA GLU A 488 28.81 -23.66 -8.35
C GLU A 488 28.11 -22.34 -8.69
N GLU A 489 26.78 -22.25 -8.55
CA GLU A 489 26.06 -21.00 -8.73
C GLU A 489 26.43 -19.94 -7.69
N VAL A 490 26.56 -20.32 -6.42
CA VAL A 490 26.99 -19.40 -5.36
C VAL A 490 28.43 -18.92 -5.60
N ILE A 491 29.34 -19.83 -5.98
CA ILE A 491 30.72 -19.49 -6.36
C ILE A 491 30.73 -18.57 -7.59
N ARG A 492 29.89 -18.83 -8.59
CA ARG A 492 29.77 -18.03 -9.81
C ARG A 492 29.21 -16.63 -9.53
N LYS A 493 28.21 -16.50 -8.66
CA LYS A 493 27.62 -15.24 -8.18
C LYS A 493 28.65 -14.41 -7.40
N HIS A 494 29.28 -15.00 -6.38
CA HIS A 494 30.35 -14.36 -5.61
C HIS A 494 31.54 -13.94 -6.51
N ALA A 495 31.91 -14.75 -7.52
CA ALA A 495 32.93 -14.38 -8.49
C ALA A 495 32.51 -13.26 -9.45
N SER A 496 31.23 -13.11 -9.80
CA SER A 496 30.74 -11.91 -10.52
C SER A 496 30.68 -10.68 -9.62
N GLU A 497 30.24 -10.83 -8.37
CA GLU A 497 30.19 -9.76 -7.37
C GLU A 497 31.59 -9.20 -7.10
N LEU A 498 32.58 -10.06 -6.86
CA LEU A 498 34.01 -9.67 -6.71
C LEU A 498 34.56 -8.93 -7.94
N ARG A 499 34.17 -9.32 -9.16
CA ARG A 499 34.57 -8.59 -10.38
C ARG A 499 33.87 -7.23 -10.45
N GLN A 500 32.61 -7.14 -10.03
CA GLN A 500 31.84 -5.89 -10.02
C GLN A 500 32.37 -4.93 -8.96
N THR A 501 32.67 -5.39 -7.73
CA THR A 501 33.28 -4.56 -6.68
C THR A 501 34.67 -4.07 -7.10
N ASN A 502 35.50 -4.94 -7.68
CA ASN A 502 36.82 -4.55 -8.17
C ASN A 502 36.71 -3.54 -9.34
N ALA A 503 35.75 -3.72 -10.25
CA ALA A 503 35.51 -2.75 -11.32
C ALA A 503 35.03 -1.40 -10.78
N SER A 504 34.11 -1.37 -9.80
CA SER A 504 33.71 -0.10 -9.15
C SER A 504 34.85 0.56 -8.38
N LEU A 505 35.73 -0.23 -7.76
CA LEU A 505 36.87 0.27 -6.99
C LEU A 505 37.99 0.80 -7.90
N GLU A 506 38.18 0.22 -9.09
CA GLU A 506 39.05 0.80 -10.14
C GLU A 506 38.45 2.08 -10.75
N VAL A 507 37.12 2.18 -10.86
CA VAL A 507 36.46 3.44 -11.28
C VAL A 507 36.60 4.53 -10.20
N GLU A 508 36.40 4.21 -8.92
CA GLU A 508 36.61 5.17 -7.83
C GLU A 508 38.08 5.58 -7.68
N LYS A 509 39.04 4.65 -7.83
CA LYS A 509 40.47 5.01 -7.93
C LYS A 509 40.71 6.05 -9.03
N LYS A 510 40.20 5.82 -10.24
CA LYS A 510 40.37 6.74 -11.37
C LYS A 510 39.74 8.11 -11.11
N LYS A 511 38.53 8.17 -10.53
CA LYS A 511 37.91 9.43 -10.10
C LYS A 511 38.73 10.15 -9.02
N SER A 512 39.19 9.42 -8.00
CA SER A 512 40.00 9.98 -6.92
C SER A 512 41.34 10.52 -7.44
N GLN A 513 41.94 9.83 -8.40
CA GLN A 513 43.19 10.23 -9.04
C GLN A 513 43.01 11.44 -9.96
N GLN A 514 41.93 11.47 -10.76
CA GLN A 514 41.53 12.64 -11.55
C GLN A 514 41.21 13.86 -10.65
N ALA A 515 40.57 13.65 -9.50
CA ALA A 515 40.32 14.70 -8.52
C ALA A 515 41.60 15.18 -7.80
N GLU A 516 42.61 14.33 -7.66
CA GLU A 516 43.93 14.70 -7.14
C GLU A 516 44.74 15.49 -8.18
N GLU A 517 44.63 15.12 -9.46
CA GLU A 517 45.20 15.86 -10.60
C GLU A 517 44.55 17.24 -10.75
N GLN A 518 43.22 17.33 -10.69
CA GLN A 518 42.50 18.61 -10.67
C GLN A 518 42.88 19.48 -9.46
N LYS A 519 43.07 18.89 -8.27
CA LYS A 519 43.56 19.63 -7.10
C LYS A 519 44.98 20.16 -7.30
N LYS A 520 45.86 19.41 -7.96
CA LYS A 520 47.23 19.88 -8.26
C LYS A 520 47.21 21.02 -9.27
N ALA A 521 46.41 20.93 -10.32
CA ALA A 521 46.23 22.02 -11.29
C ALA A 521 45.72 23.31 -10.59
N VAL A 522 44.65 23.22 -9.80
CA VAL A 522 44.13 24.37 -9.03
C VAL A 522 45.14 24.89 -7.99
N GLU A 523 45.95 24.01 -7.39
CA GLU A 523 47.01 24.44 -6.45
C GLU A 523 48.23 25.05 -7.17
N GLU A 524 48.48 24.71 -8.43
CA GLU A 524 49.48 25.34 -9.29
C GLU A 524 49.00 26.71 -9.80
N GLU A 525 47.75 26.83 -10.27
CA GLU A 525 47.09 28.12 -10.58
C GLU A 525 47.06 29.04 -9.35
N ARG A 526 46.77 28.49 -8.15
CA ARG A 526 46.82 29.27 -6.91
C ARG A 526 48.24 29.77 -6.62
N ARG A 527 49.29 29.01 -6.97
CA ARG A 527 50.69 29.45 -6.82
C ARG A 527 51.07 30.52 -7.83
N THR A 528 50.64 30.43 -9.08
CA THR A 528 50.93 31.49 -10.08
C THR A 528 50.25 32.80 -9.69
N LEU A 529 48.96 32.76 -9.34
CA LEU A 529 48.21 33.92 -8.84
C LEU A 529 48.82 34.50 -7.53
N GLU A 530 49.34 33.64 -6.65
CA GLU A 530 50.03 34.09 -5.43
C GLU A 530 51.38 34.77 -5.75
N THR A 531 52.13 34.30 -6.76
CA THR A 531 53.34 35.01 -7.24
C THR A 531 53.02 36.30 -8.00
N GLU A 532 51.93 36.36 -8.77
CA GLU A 532 51.47 37.58 -9.44
C GLU A 532 51.02 38.64 -8.44
N ARG A 533 50.29 38.23 -7.39
CA ARG A 533 49.98 39.10 -6.24
C ARG A 533 51.24 39.67 -5.62
N ASP A 534 52.25 38.84 -5.36
CA ASP A 534 53.47 39.29 -4.70
C ASP A 534 54.32 40.23 -5.58
N GLU A 535 54.30 40.05 -6.90
CA GLU A 535 54.96 40.99 -7.83
C GLU A 535 54.19 42.30 -7.95
N LEU A 536 52.85 42.27 -8.05
CA LEU A 536 52.01 43.46 -7.98
C LEU A 536 52.14 44.20 -6.64
N HIS A 537 52.30 43.47 -5.52
CA HIS A 537 52.55 44.06 -4.22
C HIS A 537 53.93 44.73 -4.12
N LYS A 538 54.97 44.17 -4.74
CA LYS A 538 56.27 44.85 -4.89
C LYS A 538 56.15 46.10 -5.75
N GLN A 539 55.46 46.03 -6.90
CA GLN A 539 55.27 47.20 -7.76
C GLN A 539 54.51 48.32 -7.04
N LEU A 540 53.49 47.97 -6.24
CA LEU A 540 52.79 48.90 -5.37
C LEU A 540 53.68 49.46 -4.25
N GLN A 541 54.50 48.64 -3.59
CA GLN A 541 55.47 49.15 -2.61
C GLN A 541 56.49 50.10 -3.23
N LEU A 542 57.00 49.78 -4.43
CA LEU A 542 57.93 50.63 -5.16
C LEU A 542 57.27 51.97 -5.53
N SER A 543 56.04 51.97 -6.03
CA SER A 543 55.31 53.21 -6.32
C SER A 543 55.02 54.03 -5.06
N VAL A 544 54.65 53.39 -3.94
CA VAL A 544 54.47 54.07 -2.64
C VAL A 544 55.79 54.66 -2.13
N THR A 545 56.93 53.98 -2.28
CA THR A 545 58.24 54.55 -1.90
C THR A 545 58.67 55.69 -2.81
N GLU A 546 58.31 55.66 -4.10
CA GLU A 546 58.59 56.76 -5.03
C GLU A 546 57.67 57.96 -4.79
N ILE A 547 56.39 57.74 -4.47
CA ILE A 547 55.47 58.78 -3.97
C ILE A 547 56.06 59.42 -2.71
N SER A 548 56.46 58.60 -1.71
CA SER A 548 57.09 59.10 -0.48
C SER A 548 58.37 59.90 -0.75
N ARG A 549 59.14 59.54 -1.79
CA ARG A 549 60.34 60.26 -2.22
C ARG A 549 59.99 61.61 -2.87
N LEU A 550 58.94 61.65 -3.68
CA LEU A 550 58.45 62.87 -4.32
C LEU A 550 57.81 63.82 -3.31
N GLU A 551 57.04 63.31 -2.34
CA GLU A 551 56.51 64.07 -1.20
C GLU A 551 57.64 64.70 -0.37
N ALA A 552 58.69 63.93 -0.06
CA ALA A 552 59.88 64.46 0.63
C ALA A 552 60.67 65.49 -0.20
N GLU A 553 60.72 65.33 -1.53
CA GLU A 553 61.34 66.31 -2.44
C GLU A 553 60.53 67.62 -2.49
N ILE A 554 59.19 67.51 -2.54
CA ILE A 554 58.26 68.65 -2.46
C ILE A 554 58.44 69.39 -1.13
N HIS A 555 58.38 68.69 0.00
CA HIS A 555 58.58 69.33 1.31
C HIS A 555 59.96 69.98 1.45
N ARG A 556 61.03 69.39 0.90
CA ARG A 556 62.34 70.04 0.93
C ARG A 556 62.39 71.29 0.05
N LEU A 557 61.71 71.30 -1.10
CA LEU A 557 61.56 72.51 -1.93
C LEU A 557 60.69 73.59 -1.25
N GLU A 558 59.72 73.19 -0.43
CA GLU A 558 58.93 74.09 0.43
C GLU A 558 59.80 74.68 1.57
N GLU A 559 60.61 73.87 2.24
CA GLU A 559 61.58 74.32 3.25
C GLU A 559 62.67 75.22 2.64
N GLU A 560 63.23 74.87 1.49
CA GLU A 560 64.20 75.71 0.75
C GLU A 560 63.59 77.06 0.36
N LYS A 561 62.30 77.09 -0.02
CA LYS A 561 61.54 78.30 -0.32
C LYS A 561 61.24 79.15 0.92
N GLU A 562 60.87 78.53 2.04
CA GLU A 562 60.74 79.22 3.33
C GLU A 562 62.08 79.78 3.82
N GLU A 563 63.17 79.02 3.74
CA GLU A 563 64.50 79.51 4.07
C GLU A 563 64.95 80.65 3.15
N ALA A 564 64.62 80.60 1.85
CA ALA A 564 64.89 81.71 0.93
C ALA A 564 64.14 82.98 1.35
N GLN A 565 62.85 82.87 1.68
CA GLN A 565 62.05 84.00 2.20
C GLN A 565 62.58 84.52 3.55
N ARG A 566 63.03 83.64 4.45
CA ARG A 566 63.66 84.03 5.72
C ARG A 566 64.99 84.77 5.50
N ARG A 567 65.84 84.26 4.59
CA ARG A 567 67.11 84.93 4.19
C ARG A 567 66.88 86.26 3.49
N GLU A 568 65.80 86.39 2.74
CA GLU A 568 65.39 87.64 2.11
C GLU A 568 64.92 88.65 3.18
N GLN A 569 64.05 88.25 4.12
CA GLN A 569 63.62 89.08 5.25
C GLN A 569 64.77 89.46 6.20
N GLU A 570 65.70 88.55 6.48
CA GLU A 570 66.94 88.87 7.23
C GLU A 570 67.81 89.87 6.47
N GLY A 571 67.95 89.67 5.15
CA GLY A 571 68.62 90.61 4.25
C GLY A 571 67.96 91.99 4.21
N GLU A 572 66.62 92.06 4.26
CA GLU A 572 65.88 93.32 4.35
C GLU A 572 66.02 93.99 5.71
N GLN A 573 65.92 93.25 6.83
CA GLN A 573 66.20 93.80 8.16
C GLN A 573 67.66 94.27 8.29
N GLN A 574 68.61 93.62 7.62
CA GLN A 574 70.01 94.02 7.63
C GLN A 574 70.25 95.27 6.78
N ARG A 575 69.60 95.37 5.60
CA ARG A 575 69.52 96.61 4.81
C ARG A 575 68.82 97.73 5.57
N GLU A 576 67.80 97.43 6.37
CA GLU A 576 67.08 98.41 7.19
C GLU A 576 67.96 98.94 8.33
N ARG A 577 68.70 98.06 9.03
CA ARG A 577 69.73 98.44 10.02
C ARG A 577 70.96 99.13 9.40
N GLU A 578 71.14 99.10 8.09
CA GLU A 578 72.11 99.97 7.37
C GLU A 578 71.48 101.30 6.99
N ARG A 579 70.25 101.31 6.45
CA ARG A 579 69.45 102.51 6.14
C ARG A 579 69.24 103.38 7.39
N GLU A 580 69.02 102.79 8.56
CA GLU A 580 68.89 103.53 9.84
C GLU A 580 70.20 104.25 10.22
N ARG A 581 71.35 103.59 10.06
CA ARG A 581 72.69 104.18 10.27
C ARG A 581 73.15 105.14 9.16
N GLN A 582 72.48 105.14 8.01
CA GLN A 582 72.62 106.18 6.98
C GLN A 582 71.69 107.38 7.23
N ARG A 583 70.46 107.16 7.70
CA ARG A 583 69.48 108.23 8.00
C ARG A 583 69.97 109.22 9.05
N GLU A 584 70.72 108.77 10.07
CA GLU A 584 71.42 109.66 11.02
C GLU A 584 72.52 110.56 10.39
N ARG A 585 72.84 110.37 9.10
CA ARG A 585 73.87 111.14 8.36
C ARG A 585 73.33 111.89 7.14
N GLU A 586 72.11 111.59 6.71
CA GLU A 586 71.52 112.08 5.46
C GLU A 586 70.44 113.17 5.71
N GLU A 587 70.25 113.60 6.96
CA GLU A 587 69.39 114.74 7.31
C GLU A 587 70.06 116.12 7.03
N GLU A 588 71.23 116.14 6.41
CA GLU A 588 71.88 117.34 5.84
C GLU A 588 72.01 117.23 4.31
N ILE A 589 71.25 118.07 3.59
CA ILE A 589 71.34 118.39 2.14
C ILE A 589 70.64 117.42 1.15
N SER A 590 69.34 117.68 0.93
CA SER A 590 68.79 118.21 -0.36
C SER A 590 68.01 117.30 -1.35
N LEU A 591 66.82 117.82 -1.73
CA LEU A 591 66.01 117.64 -2.96
C LEU A 591 64.95 116.51 -3.09
N GLN A 592 63.89 116.89 -3.82
CA GLN A 592 62.72 116.14 -4.32
C GLN A 592 63.11 115.24 -5.54
N PRO A 593 62.23 114.42 -6.18
CA PRO A 593 60.77 114.24 -6.05
C PRO A 593 60.30 112.76 -5.88
N PRO A 594 59.45 112.15 -6.74
CA PRO A 594 57.98 112.14 -6.63
C PRO A 594 57.35 110.76 -6.30
N CYS A 595 56.03 110.78 -6.07
CA CYS A 595 55.17 109.58 -6.10
C CYS A 595 55.21 108.87 -7.47
N GLY A 596 55.10 107.53 -7.47
CA GLY A 596 55.08 106.70 -8.67
C GLY A 596 55.01 105.19 -8.36
N LEU A 597 56.14 104.50 -8.52
CA LEU A 597 56.21 103.06 -8.81
C LEU A 597 55.94 102.10 -7.62
N GLU A 598 56.09 102.55 -6.37
CA GLU A 598 55.94 101.65 -5.21
C GLU A 598 54.47 101.35 -4.88
N CYS A 599 53.55 102.28 -5.19
CA CYS A 599 52.12 102.03 -5.07
C CYS A 599 51.58 101.06 -6.15
N GLU A 600 52.27 100.92 -7.29
CA GLU A 600 51.89 99.97 -8.33
C GLU A 600 52.35 98.55 -7.97
N ARG A 601 53.56 98.39 -7.41
CA ARG A 601 54.05 97.07 -6.95
C ARG A 601 53.18 96.49 -5.83
N VAL A 602 52.89 97.29 -4.80
CA VAL A 602 52.02 96.88 -3.68
C VAL A 602 50.58 96.62 -4.13
N ARG A 603 50.09 97.29 -5.18
CA ARG A 603 48.82 96.92 -5.82
C ARG A 603 48.91 95.58 -6.54
N GLN A 604 49.95 95.35 -7.33
CA GLN A 604 50.13 94.08 -8.07
C GLN A 604 50.30 92.89 -7.12
N GLU A 605 50.99 93.05 -5.99
CA GLU A 605 51.11 92.03 -4.95
C GLU A 605 49.77 91.79 -4.21
N LEU A 606 48.99 92.84 -3.95
CA LEU A 606 47.64 92.71 -3.39
C LEU A 606 46.66 92.06 -4.39
N GLU A 607 46.71 92.44 -5.67
CA GLU A 607 45.91 91.87 -6.75
C GLU A 607 46.29 90.40 -7.02
N HIS A 608 47.57 90.03 -6.88
CA HIS A 608 48.04 88.65 -7.00
C HIS A 608 47.62 87.78 -5.81
N THR A 609 47.74 88.29 -4.58
CA THR A 609 47.25 87.56 -3.39
C THR A 609 45.72 87.46 -3.38
N GLN A 610 45.01 88.49 -3.84
CA GLN A 610 43.55 88.49 -3.98
C GLN A 610 43.06 87.53 -5.08
N THR A 611 43.76 87.43 -6.22
CA THR A 611 43.44 86.43 -7.26
C THR A 611 43.80 85.00 -6.85
N SER A 612 44.90 84.79 -6.12
CA SER A 612 45.25 83.47 -5.56
C SER A 612 44.22 82.99 -4.52
N LEU A 613 43.74 83.89 -3.64
CA LEU A 613 42.64 83.58 -2.73
C LEU A 613 41.32 83.28 -3.48
N GLN A 614 41.03 84.00 -4.57
CA GLN A 614 39.87 83.70 -5.42
C GLN A 614 40.00 82.34 -6.13
N GLN A 615 41.19 81.92 -6.54
CA GLN A 615 41.42 80.58 -7.09
C GLN A 615 41.14 79.49 -6.03
N ILE A 616 41.68 79.65 -4.81
CA ILE A 616 41.43 78.70 -3.70
C ILE A 616 39.95 78.69 -3.30
N GLU A 617 39.26 79.83 -3.35
CA GLU A 617 37.82 79.91 -3.07
C GLU A 617 37.00 79.19 -4.16
N VAL A 618 37.34 79.37 -5.44
CA VAL A 618 36.74 78.62 -6.57
C VAL A 618 37.03 77.11 -6.47
N GLU A 619 38.24 76.70 -6.11
CA GLU A 619 38.60 75.29 -5.87
C GLU A 619 37.83 74.70 -4.68
N CYS A 620 37.60 75.49 -3.62
CA CYS A 620 36.71 75.09 -2.53
C CYS A 620 35.25 74.96 -2.99
N GLU A 621 34.78 75.80 -3.91
CA GLU A 621 33.41 75.72 -4.45
C GLU A 621 33.24 74.56 -5.45
N THR A 622 34.24 74.23 -6.27
CA THR A 622 34.20 73.04 -7.13
C THR A 622 34.22 71.76 -6.29
N LEU A 623 35.12 71.63 -5.31
CA LEU A 623 35.15 70.48 -4.40
C LEU A 623 33.86 70.33 -3.58
N ARG A 624 33.25 71.43 -3.12
CA ARG A 624 31.92 71.40 -2.48
C ARG A 624 30.83 70.95 -3.45
N SER A 625 30.88 71.40 -4.71
CA SER A 625 29.93 71.02 -5.75
C SER A 625 30.06 69.55 -6.14
N GLU A 626 31.28 69.02 -6.19
CA GLU A 626 31.60 67.62 -6.46
C GLU A 626 31.19 66.71 -5.30
N ILE A 627 31.44 67.10 -4.04
CA ILE A 627 30.91 66.41 -2.86
C ILE A 627 29.37 66.39 -2.86
N LEU A 628 28.72 67.46 -3.33
CA LEU A 628 27.26 67.50 -3.50
C LEU A 628 26.78 66.68 -4.71
N ALA A 629 27.59 66.51 -5.76
CA ALA A 629 27.29 65.61 -6.88
C ALA A 629 27.37 64.15 -6.44
N LEU A 630 28.47 63.74 -5.81
CA LEU A 630 28.69 62.39 -5.27
C LEU A 630 27.63 62.00 -4.21
N ARG A 631 27.12 62.96 -3.42
CA ARG A 631 25.98 62.72 -2.51
C ARG A 631 24.68 62.43 -3.28
N ARG A 632 24.35 63.22 -4.30
CA ARG A 632 23.16 62.99 -5.14
C ARG A 632 23.27 61.67 -5.91
N GLU A 633 24.46 61.34 -6.43
CA GLU A 633 24.72 60.06 -7.09
C GLU A 633 24.53 58.89 -6.11
N LYS A 634 25.06 58.99 -4.89
CA LYS A 634 24.80 58.01 -3.82
C LYS A 634 23.32 57.89 -3.48
N GLU A 635 22.59 58.99 -3.37
CA GLU A 635 21.14 59.00 -3.11
C GLU A 635 20.37 58.32 -4.26
N VAL A 636 20.74 58.57 -5.51
CA VAL A 636 20.15 57.92 -6.70
C VAL A 636 20.50 56.43 -6.76
N LEU A 637 21.73 56.03 -6.42
CA LEU A 637 22.13 54.62 -6.34
C LEU A 637 21.40 53.89 -5.21
N GLN A 638 21.19 54.53 -4.05
CA GLN A 638 20.39 53.98 -2.96
C GLN A 638 18.91 53.83 -3.35
N GLN A 639 18.33 54.80 -4.06
CA GLN A 639 16.97 54.68 -4.59
C GLN A 639 16.86 53.60 -5.68
N SER A 640 17.88 53.45 -6.53
CA SER A 640 17.94 52.41 -7.56
C SER A 640 18.01 51.00 -6.95
N ASN A 641 18.85 50.82 -5.92
CA ASN A 641 18.96 49.57 -5.17
C ASN A 641 17.69 49.25 -4.37
N HIS A 642 17.08 50.25 -3.71
CA HIS A 642 15.80 50.02 -3.04
C HIS A 642 14.72 49.61 -4.06
N GLY A 643 14.72 50.23 -5.25
CA GLY A 643 13.85 49.83 -6.35
C GLY A 643 14.14 48.44 -6.93
N THR A 644 15.39 47.95 -6.95
CA THR A 644 15.67 46.55 -7.33
C THR A 644 15.23 45.58 -6.24
N GLU A 645 15.47 45.89 -4.97
CA GLU A 645 15.01 45.11 -3.81
C GLU A 645 13.47 45.00 -3.78
N GLU A 646 12.73 46.10 -3.96
CA GLU A 646 11.28 46.09 -4.05
C GLU A 646 10.78 45.30 -5.26
N ARG A 647 11.41 45.44 -6.44
CA ARG A 647 11.06 44.62 -7.62
C ARG A 647 11.31 43.13 -7.38
N ILE A 648 12.42 42.75 -6.75
CA ILE A 648 12.74 41.37 -6.40
C ILE A 648 11.74 40.83 -5.37
N ARG A 649 11.42 41.61 -4.33
CA ARG A 649 10.41 41.26 -3.33
C ARG A 649 9.03 41.05 -3.96
N LEU A 650 8.57 41.99 -4.80
CA LEU A 650 7.29 41.88 -5.51
C LEU A 650 7.28 40.71 -6.51
N GLN A 651 8.41 40.39 -7.14
CA GLN A 651 8.54 39.19 -7.97
C GLN A 651 8.42 37.91 -7.15
N PHE A 652 9.05 37.82 -5.97
CA PHE A 652 8.87 36.68 -5.06
C PHE A 652 7.44 36.58 -4.54
N GLU A 653 6.87 37.68 -4.04
CA GLU A 653 5.51 37.74 -3.49
C GLU A 653 4.46 37.36 -4.55
N LYS A 654 4.64 37.84 -5.80
CA LYS A 654 3.86 37.39 -6.96
C LYS A 654 4.10 35.90 -7.26
N HIS A 655 5.33 35.42 -7.33
CA HIS A 655 5.62 34.01 -7.65
C HIS A 655 5.07 33.06 -6.58
N PHE A 656 5.05 33.45 -5.31
CA PHE A 656 4.37 32.71 -4.25
C PHE A 656 2.84 32.75 -4.41
N SER A 657 2.27 33.91 -4.76
CA SER A 657 0.84 34.05 -5.04
C SER A 657 0.39 33.21 -6.24
N ASP A 658 1.11 33.28 -7.35
CA ASP A 658 0.86 32.51 -8.58
C ASP A 658 0.97 31.00 -8.31
N HIS A 659 2.00 30.56 -7.57
CA HIS A 659 2.15 29.15 -7.17
C HIS A 659 1.02 28.67 -6.24
N VAL A 660 0.58 29.50 -5.28
CA VAL A 660 -0.59 29.18 -4.44
C VAL A 660 -1.87 29.12 -5.26
N ALA A 661 -2.06 30.02 -6.22
CA ALA A 661 -3.21 30.01 -7.12
C ALA A 661 -3.21 28.78 -8.05
N ASP A 662 -2.05 28.32 -8.52
CA ASP A 662 -1.95 27.10 -9.32
C ASP A 662 -2.22 25.84 -8.48
N LEU A 663 -1.70 25.75 -7.25
CA LEU A 663 -2.05 24.67 -6.31
C LEU A 663 -3.55 24.67 -5.93
N GLN A 664 -4.23 25.82 -5.98
CA GLN A 664 -5.69 25.90 -5.85
C GLN A 664 -6.39 25.37 -7.10
N LYS A 665 -6.00 25.82 -8.31
CA LYS A 665 -6.53 25.33 -9.60
C LYS A 665 -6.36 23.82 -9.75
N GLU A 666 -5.24 23.26 -9.32
CA GLU A 666 -4.99 21.81 -9.32
C GLU A 666 -5.94 21.07 -8.39
N ARG A 667 -6.16 21.55 -7.16
CA ARG A 667 -7.16 20.96 -6.24
C ARG A 667 -8.58 21.05 -6.79
N GLU A 668 -8.97 22.17 -7.39
CA GLU A 668 -10.26 22.29 -8.07
C GLU A 668 -10.38 21.36 -9.28
N LYS A 669 -9.27 21.10 -9.98
CA LYS A 669 -9.21 20.15 -11.10
C LYS A 669 -9.33 18.71 -10.59
N GLU A 670 -8.68 18.35 -9.48
CA GLU A 670 -8.85 17.05 -8.82
C GLU A 670 -10.29 16.85 -8.32
N ILE A 671 -10.88 17.84 -7.67
CA ILE A 671 -12.29 17.81 -7.23
C ILE A 671 -13.25 17.66 -8.42
N ARG A 672 -12.97 18.30 -9.57
CA ARG A 672 -13.73 18.14 -10.82
C ARG A 672 -13.54 16.76 -11.43
N ASP A 673 -12.32 16.23 -11.50
CA ASP A 673 -12.01 14.89 -12.01
C ASP A 673 -12.71 13.80 -11.17
N ILE A 674 -12.68 13.92 -9.83
CA ILE A 674 -13.37 13.02 -8.90
C ILE A 674 -14.89 13.12 -9.09
N ASN A 675 -15.45 14.33 -9.20
CA ASN A 675 -16.88 14.52 -9.44
C ASN A 675 -17.33 13.96 -10.80
N LEU A 676 -16.50 14.09 -11.85
CA LEU A 676 -16.77 13.52 -13.16
C LEU A 676 -16.69 11.99 -13.13
N HIS A 677 -15.68 11.42 -12.48
CA HIS A 677 -15.57 9.97 -12.29
C HIS A 677 -16.78 9.40 -11.52
N TRP A 678 -17.23 10.09 -10.47
CA TRP A 678 -18.43 9.70 -9.73
C TRP A 678 -19.72 9.86 -10.55
N GLN A 679 -19.83 10.90 -11.39
CA GLN A 679 -20.94 11.02 -12.34
C GLN A 679 -20.96 9.89 -13.38
N LEU A 680 -19.80 9.54 -13.94
CA LEU A 680 -19.66 8.41 -14.87
C LEU A 680 -20.00 7.08 -14.20
N ARG A 681 -19.56 6.84 -12.95
CA ARG A 681 -19.90 5.61 -12.21
C ARG A 681 -21.39 5.53 -11.86
N VAL A 682 -22.03 6.65 -11.55
CA VAL A 682 -23.49 6.70 -11.36
C VAL A 682 -24.23 6.43 -12.68
N GLN A 683 -23.76 6.96 -13.81
CA GLN A 683 -24.33 6.65 -15.13
C GLN A 683 -24.13 5.17 -15.50
N GLU A 684 -22.95 4.59 -15.26
CA GLU A 684 -22.68 3.17 -15.50
C GLU A 684 -23.61 2.26 -14.68
N LEU A 685 -23.84 2.58 -13.40
CA LEU A 685 -24.78 1.86 -12.54
C LEU A 685 -26.24 2.07 -12.96
N GLN A 686 -26.60 3.24 -13.50
CA GLN A 686 -27.91 3.47 -14.11
C GLN A 686 -28.09 2.61 -15.37
N THR A 687 -27.10 2.58 -16.27
CA THR A 687 -27.11 1.70 -17.45
C THR A 687 -27.22 0.22 -17.06
N GLN A 688 -26.48 -0.24 -16.06
CA GLN A 688 -26.57 -1.64 -15.58
C GLN A 688 -27.94 -1.99 -14.97
N LEU A 689 -28.64 -1.02 -14.37
CA LEU A 689 -30.03 -1.19 -13.91
C LEU A 689 -31.03 -1.16 -15.08
N GLU A 690 -30.85 -0.26 -16.05
CA GLU A 690 -31.64 -0.20 -17.28
C GLU A 690 -31.47 -1.49 -18.12
N GLU A 691 -30.25 -2.03 -18.24
CA GLU A 691 -29.96 -3.33 -18.87
C GLU A 691 -30.63 -4.49 -18.12
N ARG A 692 -30.58 -4.51 -16.78
CA ARG A 692 -31.32 -5.51 -15.99
C ARG A 692 -32.83 -5.41 -16.17
N SER A 693 -33.38 -4.20 -16.24
CA SER A 693 -34.81 -3.99 -16.54
C SER A 693 -35.15 -4.49 -17.94
N ALA A 694 -34.36 -4.11 -18.95
CA ALA A 694 -34.55 -4.53 -20.34
C ALA A 694 -34.39 -6.05 -20.55
N LEU A 695 -33.55 -6.73 -19.76
CA LEU A 695 -33.46 -8.20 -19.74
C LEU A 695 -34.70 -8.84 -19.11
N SER A 696 -35.24 -8.26 -18.03
CA SER A 696 -36.51 -8.68 -17.44
C SER A 696 -37.69 -8.44 -18.39
N GLU A 697 -37.73 -7.29 -19.07
CA GLU A 697 -38.74 -6.94 -20.06
C GLU A 697 -38.67 -7.83 -21.31
N ARG A 698 -37.46 -8.22 -21.77
CA ARG A 698 -37.31 -9.24 -22.82
C ARG A 698 -37.86 -10.59 -22.39
N SER A 699 -37.59 -11.01 -21.15
CA SER A 699 -38.14 -12.27 -20.60
C SER A 699 -39.67 -12.28 -20.51
N THR A 700 -40.32 -11.11 -20.46
CA THR A 700 -41.79 -11.00 -20.59
C THR A 700 -42.25 -10.85 -22.03
N GLN A 701 -41.53 -10.11 -22.89
CA GLN A 701 -41.88 -9.91 -24.30
C GLN A 701 -41.83 -11.20 -25.13
N ASP A 702 -40.97 -12.16 -24.82
CA ASP A 702 -40.99 -13.46 -25.50
C ASP A 702 -42.30 -14.25 -25.22
N GLY A 703 -43.01 -13.95 -24.12
CA GLY A 703 -44.38 -14.42 -23.89
C GLY A 703 -45.48 -13.61 -24.59
N GLU A 704 -45.15 -12.46 -25.19
CA GLU A 704 -46.11 -11.60 -25.90
C GLU A 704 -45.94 -11.59 -27.42
N ARG A 705 -44.77 -12.01 -27.93
CA ARG A 705 -44.45 -12.03 -29.37
C ARG A 705 -45.41 -12.86 -30.22
N GLU A 706 -46.07 -13.87 -29.65
CA GLU A 706 -47.12 -14.64 -30.32
C GLU A 706 -48.37 -13.80 -30.69
N ARG A 707 -48.57 -12.61 -30.09
CA ARG A 707 -49.72 -11.74 -30.36
C ARG A 707 -49.47 -10.62 -31.40
N CYS A 708 -48.25 -10.43 -31.88
CA CYS A 708 -47.84 -9.19 -32.56
C CYS A 708 -47.80 -9.22 -34.11
N TYR A 709 -48.31 -10.27 -34.77
CA TYR A 709 -48.31 -10.37 -36.25
C TYR A 709 -49.16 -9.29 -36.98
N GLY A 710 -50.07 -8.59 -36.29
CA GLY A 710 -50.98 -7.61 -36.92
C GLY A 710 -50.40 -6.21 -37.21
N ASN A 711 -49.26 -5.83 -36.62
CA ASN A 711 -48.86 -4.41 -36.60
C ASN A 711 -48.11 -3.94 -37.87
N GLY A 712 -47.61 -4.88 -38.68
CA GLY A 712 -46.79 -4.59 -39.87
C GLY A 712 -47.53 -3.95 -41.05
N GLU A 713 -48.86 -3.86 -41.02
CA GLU A 713 -49.67 -3.23 -42.07
C GLU A 713 -49.89 -1.74 -41.81
N MET A 714 -50.02 -1.37 -40.53
CA MET A 714 -50.19 0.00 -40.05
C MET A 714 -49.01 0.90 -40.47
N GLU A 715 -47.77 0.42 -40.31
CA GLU A 715 -46.56 1.17 -40.69
C GLU A 715 -46.45 1.37 -42.21
N ARG A 716 -46.84 0.38 -43.03
CA ARG A 716 -46.86 0.55 -44.49
C ARG A 716 -47.85 1.65 -44.91
N MET A 717 -49.00 1.72 -44.26
CA MET A 717 -49.99 2.78 -44.51
C MET A 717 -49.50 4.15 -44.07
N LYS A 718 -48.79 4.27 -42.93
CA LYS A 718 -48.14 5.52 -42.52
C LYS A 718 -47.11 6.00 -43.54
N LEU A 719 -46.28 5.10 -44.08
CA LEU A 719 -45.22 5.44 -45.04
C LEU A 719 -45.77 6.05 -46.33
N GLU A 720 -46.87 5.50 -46.87
CA GLU A 720 -47.49 6.03 -48.10
C GLU A 720 -48.20 7.39 -47.84
N ILE A 721 -48.77 7.58 -46.65
CA ILE A 721 -49.34 8.88 -46.22
C ILE A 721 -48.25 9.94 -46.01
N GLN A 722 -47.05 9.54 -45.58
CA GLN A 722 -45.90 10.43 -45.42
C GLN A 722 -45.37 10.89 -46.80
N LYS A 723 -45.09 9.94 -47.69
CA LYS A 723 -44.62 10.16 -49.06
C LYS A 723 -45.56 11.03 -49.91
N THR A 724 -46.87 10.91 -49.72
CA THR A 724 -47.86 11.76 -50.41
C THR A 724 -47.89 13.21 -49.89
N ARG A 725 -47.50 13.46 -48.63
CA ARG A 725 -47.32 14.83 -48.10
C ARG A 725 -46.06 15.50 -48.64
N GLU A 726 -44.94 14.77 -48.70
CA GLU A 726 -43.66 15.25 -49.22
C GLU A 726 -43.79 15.69 -50.68
N MET A 727 -44.46 14.88 -51.52
CA MET A 727 -44.80 15.23 -52.90
C MET A 727 -45.64 16.52 -52.99
N ASN A 728 -46.60 16.73 -52.08
CA ASN A 728 -47.43 17.93 -52.05
C ASN A 728 -46.64 19.19 -51.62
N SER A 729 -45.65 19.01 -50.73
CA SER A 729 -44.73 20.08 -50.31
C SER A 729 -43.83 20.55 -51.47
N SER A 730 -43.22 19.61 -52.19
CA SER A 730 -42.36 19.91 -53.35
C SER A 730 -43.08 20.70 -54.44
N LEU A 731 -44.33 20.31 -54.78
CA LEU A 731 -45.17 21.03 -55.75
C LEU A 731 -45.49 22.47 -55.32
N ARG A 732 -45.61 22.75 -54.02
CA ARG A 732 -45.82 24.12 -53.50
C ARG A 732 -44.54 24.95 -53.61
N ALA A 733 -43.38 24.38 -53.27
CA ALA A 733 -42.09 25.06 -53.37
C ALA A 733 -41.76 25.51 -54.81
N GLN A 734 -42.03 24.64 -55.80
CA GLN A 734 -41.86 24.99 -57.22
C GLN A 734 -42.74 26.20 -57.62
N LEU A 735 -44.00 26.20 -57.19
CA LEU A 735 -44.97 27.29 -57.46
C LEU A 735 -44.50 28.64 -56.90
N HIS A 736 -43.94 28.67 -55.67
CA HIS A 736 -43.41 29.89 -55.07
C HIS A 736 -42.15 30.41 -55.80
N SER A 737 -41.27 29.52 -56.26
CA SER A 737 -40.07 29.91 -57.02
C SER A 737 -40.43 30.65 -58.33
N THR A 738 -41.37 30.11 -59.11
CA THR A 738 -41.81 30.72 -60.38
C THR A 738 -42.50 32.09 -60.20
N ILE A 739 -43.10 32.36 -59.04
CA ILE A 739 -43.65 33.68 -58.71
C ILE A 739 -42.50 34.66 -58.44
N GLN A 740 -41.55 34.29 -57.58
CA GLN A 740 -40.45 35.16 -57.15
C GLN A 740 -39.46 35.50 -58.29
N GLU A 741 -39.35 34.65 -59.31
CA GLU A 741 -38.56 34.93 -60.51
C GLU A 741 -39.17 36.06 -61.37
N LYS A 742 -40.50 36.05 -61.55
CA LYS A 742 -41.22 37.10 -62.31
C LYS A 742 -41.11 38.48 -61.65
N GLU A 743 -41.12 38.53 -60.32
CA GLU A 743 -40.94 39.78 -59.56
C GLU A 743 -39.53 40.39 -59.77
N ARG A 744 -38.48 39.56 -59.81
CA ARG A 744 -37.11 40.02 -60.10
C ARG A 744 -36.99 40.58 -61.52
N LEU A 745 -37.64 39.94 -62.50
CA LEU A 745 -37.64 40.39 -63.90
C LEU A 745 -38.30 41.76 -64.09
N MET A 746 -39.43 42.03 -63.42
CA MET A 746 -40.06 43.37 -63.46
C MET A 746 -39.17 44.44 -62.82
N LYS A 747 -38.52 44.15 -61.69
CA LYS A 747 -37.59 45.11 -61.05
C LYS A 747 -36.38 45.41 -61.93
N LYS A 748 -35.85 44.43 -62.67
CA LYS A 748 -34.69 44.64 -63.56
C LYS A 748 -35.00 45.59 -64.72
N GLN A 749 -36.23 45.59 -65.24
CA GLN A 749 -36.62 46.50 -66.33
C GLN A 749 -36.85 47.96 -65.88
N GLN A 750 -36.90 48.25 -64.57
CA GLN A 750 -37.11 49.60 -64.04
C GLN A 750 -35.82 50.37 -63.71
N LEU A 751 -34.64 49.75 -63.86
CA LEU A 751 -33.35 50.28 -63.41
C LEU A 751 -32.35 50.62 -64.53
N GLN A 752 -32.75 50.52 -65.81
CA GLN A 752 -31.85 50.65 -66.97
C GLN A 752 -32.07 51.96 -67.77
N VAL A 753 -32.25 53.10 -67.09
CA VAL A 753 -32.68 54.38 -67.70
C VAL A 753 -31.83 55.59 -67.25
N VAL A 754 -30.91 55.44 -66.31
CA VAL A 754 -30.12 56.55 -65.73
C VAL A 754 -28.66 56.11 -65.52
N GLN A 755 -27.72 57.03 -65.76
CA GLN A 755 -26.25 56.92 -65.61
C GLN A 755 -25.50 56.12 -66.68
N GLU A 756 -25.14 56.82 -67.75
CA GLU A 756 -23.78 56.81 -68.35
C GLU A 756 -23.28 58.28 -68.40
N GLU A 757 -22.03 58.48 -68.85
CA GLU A 757 -21.30 59.75 -69.08
C GLU A 757 -20.48 60.36 -67.90
N ASP A 758 -19.22 60.70 -68.25
CA ASP A 758 -18.22 61.60 -67.60
C ASP A 758 -17.31 61.12 -66.44
N GLU A 759 -16.32 60.26 -66.76
CA GLU A 759 -15.02 60.12 -66.05
C GLU A 759 -13.86 59.95 -67.06
N ASP A 760 -12.98 60.95 -67.30
CA ASP A 760 -11.73 60.73 -68.09
C ASP A 760 -10.61 61.84 -68.05
N GLU A 761 -10.40 62.57 -66.94
CA GLU A 761 -9.20 63.45 -66.80
C GLU A 761 -8.39 63.32 -65.48
N GLU A 762 -8.89 62.65 -64.43
CA GLU A 762 -8.22 62.63 -63.12
C GLU A 762 -7.08 61.59 -63.01
N ALA A 763 -7.16 60.51 -63.79
CA ALA A 763 -6.37 59.29 -63.64
C ALA A 763 -4.83 59.46 -63.54
N VAL A 764 -4.24 60.37 -64.32
CA VAL A 764 -2.77 60.44 -64.51
C VAL A 764 -2.03 61.09 -63.35
N ARG A 765 -2.67 61.96 -62.55
CA ARG A 765 -2.04 62.48 -61.31
C ARG A 765 -2.21 61.50 -60.16
N GLU A 766 -3.35 60.82 -60.10
CA GLU A 766 -3.58 59.78 -59.12
C GLU A 766 -2.60 58.62 -59.28
N ASP A 767 -2.26 58.21 -60.52
CA ASP A 767 -1.51 56.96 -60.73
C ASP A 767 -0.11 56.92 -60.08
N LYS A 768 0.57 58.06 -59.93
CA LYS A 768 1.84 58.12 -59.16
C LYS A 768 1.62 58.02 -57.66
N VAL A 769 0.60 58.68 -57.12
CA VAL A 769 0.23 58.57 -55.70
C VAL A 769 -0.22 57.13 -55.42
N ARG A 770 -1.01 56.54 -56.32
CA ARG A 770 -1.42 55.12 -56.28
C ARG A 770 -0.23 54.16 -56.35
N GLU A 771 0.85 54.50 -57.05
CA GLU A 771 2.09 53.70 -57.12
C GLU A 771 2.88 53.77 -55.80
N GLU A 772 3.16 54.95 -55.27
CA GLU A 772 3.81 55.11 -53.96
C GLU A 772 2.98 54.48 -52.83
N GLU A 773 1.66 54.68 -52.83
CA GLU A 773 0.74 53.99 -51.91
C GLU A 773 0.66 52.47 -52.17
N ARG A 774 0.85 51.96 -53.41
CA ARG A 774 0.89 50.51 -53.69
C ARG A 774 2.11 49.89 -53.04
N ASP A 775 3.27 50.55 -53.09
CA ASP A 775 4.48 50.10 -52.39
C ASP A 775 4.34 50.24 -50.88
N GLU A 776 3.75 51.32 -50.37
CA GLU A 776 3.47 51.47 -48.93
C GLU A 776 2.50 50.37 -48.42
N ARG A 777 1.41 50.12 -49.16
CA ARG A 777 0.49 49.00 -48.89
C ARG A 777 1.21 47.65 -49.00
N GLY A 778 2.10 47.48 -49.96
CA GLY A 778 2.90 46.28 -50.15
C GLY A 778 3.95 46.05 -49.04
N TRP A 779 4.47 47.11 -48.41
CA TRP A 779 5.30 47.01 -47.20
C TRP A 779 4.46 46.67 -45.97
N ARG A 780 3.36 47.38 -45.73
CA ARG A 780 2.43 47.10 -44.62
C ARG A 780 1.89 45.66 -44.68
N GLN A 781 1.52 45.15 -45.86
CA GLN A 781 1.10 43.76 -46.05
C GLN A 781 2.21 42.73 -45.78
N ARG A 782 3.49 43.07 -46.04
CA ARG A 782 4.62 42.19 -45.71
C ARG A 782 4.92 42.19 -44.21
N GLU A 783 4.77 43.33 -43.54
CA GLU A 783 4.86 43.46 -42.09
C GLU A 783 3.73 42.71 -41.38
N ASP A 784 2.47 42.89 -41.82
CA ASP A 784 1.29 42.17 -41.33
C ASP A 784 1.43 40.64 -41.54
N GLU A 785 1.92 40.18 -42.70
CA GLU A 785 2.12 38.75 -42.95
C GLU A 785 3.27 38.17 -42.11
N LEU A 786 4.35 38.91 -41.88
CA LEU A 786 5.41 38.51 -40.93
C LEU A 786 4.86 38.39 -39.50
N LEU A 787 4.10 39.40 -39.05
CA LEU A 787 3.42 39.36 -37.75
C LEU A 787 2.39 38.22 -37.67
N ARG A 788 1.74 37.85 -38.78
CA ARG A 788 0.80 36.70 -38.84
C ARG A 788 1.55 35.37 -38.77
N VAL A 789 2.65 35.22 -39.49
CA VAL A 789 3.53 34.04 -39.43
C VAL A 789 4.15 33.89 -38.04
N GLU A 790 4.57 34.99 -37.42
CA GLU A 790 5.10 35.00 -36.05
C GLU A 790 4.05 34.63 -35.01
N ARG A 791 2.82 35.17 -35.11
CA ARG A 791 1.68 34.76 -34.25
C ARG A 791 1.36 33.27 -34.43
N LEU A 792 1.38 32.75 -35.65
CA LEU A 792 1.20 31.32 -35.92
C LEU A 792 2.37 30.46 -35.40
N SER A 793 3.60 30.99 -35.38
CA SER A 793 4.76 30.34 -34.77
C SER A 793 4.60 30.24 -33.25
N HIS A 794 4.27 31.36 -32.59
CA HIS A 794 3.98 31.41 -31.16
C HIS A 794 2.78 30.52 -30.78
N GLN A 795 1.71 30.49 -31.58
CA GLN A 795 0.57 29.61 -31.36
C GLN A 795 0.97 28.13 -31.39
N ARG A 796 1.82 27.71 -32.34
CA ARG A 796 2.35 26.34 -32.41
C ARG A 796 3.28 26.02 -31.25
N ALA A 797 4.11 26.97 -30.83
CA ALA A 797 4.99 26.81 -29.66
C ALA A 797 4.18 26.63 -28.38
N LEU A 798 3.14 27.43 -28.17
CA LEU A 798 2.19 27.28 -27.05
C LEU A 798 1.47 25.93 -27.11
N GLN A 799 0.92 25.53 -28.27
CA GLN A 799 0.27 24.22 -28.42
C GLN A 799 1.22 23.04 -28.16
N ALA A 800 2.51 23.15 -28.52
CA ALA A 800 3.52 22.14 -28.21
C ALA A 800 3.84 22.08 -26.71
N LEU A 801 3.91 23.23 -26.03
CA LEU A 801 4.10 23.31 -24.58
C LEU A 801 2.86 22.80 -23.81
N GLU A 802 1.65 23.14 -24.25
CA GLU A 802 0.37 22.63 -23.71
C GLU A 802 0.28 21.10 -23.86
N SER A 803 0.60 20.58 -25.05
CA SER A 803 0.63 19.14 -25.33
C SER A 803 1.62 18.44 -24.39
N ARG A 804 2.86 18.94 -24.33
CA ARG A 804 3.91 18.40 -23.47
C ARG A 804 3.55 18.45 -21.97
N ALA A 805 3.01 19.56 -21.48
CA ALA A 805 2.54 19.67 -20.10
C ALA A 805 1.38 18.70 -19.80
N SER A 806 0.52 18.43 -20.78
CA SER A 806 -0.53 17.42 -20.65
C SER A 806 0.02 15.98 -20.61
N GLU A 807 1.06 15.68 -21.39
CA GLU A 807 1.77 14.40 -21.37
C GLU A 807 2.53 14.18 -20.06
N GLU A 808 3.27 15.19 -19.58
CA GLU A 808 4.00 15.14 -18.31
C GLU A 808 3.03 14.99 -17.10
N LEU A 809 1.90 15.71 -17.10
CA LEU A 809 0.83 15.51 -16.11
C LEU A 809 0.20 14.11 -16.19
N GLN A 810 0.00 13.57 -17.40
CA GLN A 810 -0.55 12.22 -17.58
C GLN A 810 0.44 11.15 -17.12
N ALA A 811 1.75 11.34 -17.36
CA ALA A 811 2.81 10.47 -16.87
C ALA A 811 2.87 10.46 -15.33
N GLU A 812 2.80 11.62 -14.68
CA GLU A 812 2.83 11.69 -13.21
C GLU A 812 1.52 11.14 -12.59
N LYS A 813 0.36 11.35 -13.22
CA LYS A 813 -0.90 10.65 -12.84
C LYS A 813 -0.74 9.13 -12.92
N GLN A 814 -0.12 8.60 -13.97
CA GLN A 814 0.17 7.16 -14.08
C GLN A 814 1.17 6.69 -13.01
N ARG A 815 2.22 7.47 -12.75
CA ARG A 815 3.23 7.18 -11.71
C ARG A 815 2.59 7.09 -10.33
N LEU A 816 1.80 8.09 -9.92
CA LEU A 816 1.06 8.09 -8.66
C LEU A 816 0.07 6.93 -8.57
N HIS A 817 -0.64 6.61 -9.67
CA HIS A 817 -1.51 5.43 -9.70
C HIS A 817 -0.73 4.12 -9.49
N THR A 818 0.44 3.93 -10.12
CA THR A 818 1.27 2.75 -9.87
C THR A 818 1.85 2.72 -8.46
N GLN A 819 2.19 3.86 -7.87
CA GLN A 819 2.66 3.96 -6.49
C GLN A 819 1.57 3.56 -5.49
N HIS A 820 0.35 4.09 -5.64
CA HIS A 820 -0.80 3.70 -4.80
C HIS A 820 -1.18 2.22 -4.99
N LYS A 821 -1.13 1.71 -6.23
CA LYS A 821 -1.34 0.28 -6.52
C LYS A 821 -0.31 -0.60 -5.80
N LEU A 822 0.98 -0.25 -5.87
CA LEU A 822 2.05 -0.98 -5.17
C LEU A 822 1.94 -0.88 -3.64
N GLN A 823 1.47 0.23 -3.09
CA GLN A 823 1.17 0.35 -1.65
C GLN A 823 -0.01 -0.54 -1.23
N LEU A 824 -1.08 -0.60 -2.02
CA LEU A 824 -2.22 -1.50 -1.78
C LEU A 824 -1.83 -2.98 -1.94
N GLU A 825 -0.97 -3.32 -2.91
CA GLU A 825 -0.42 -4.67 -3.08
C GLU A 825 0.49 -5.06 -1.91
N LYS A 826 1.31 -4.13 -1.40
CA LYS A 826 2.09 -4.32 -0.17
C LYS A 826 1.18 -4.57 1.04
N GLN A 827 0.17 -3.73 1.28
CA GLN A 827 -0.75 -3.91 2.42
C GLN A 827 -1.54 -5.22 2.31
N LYS A 828 -1.95 -5.64 1.11
CA LYS A 828 -2.57 -6.96 0.87
C LYS A 828 -1.61 -8.10 1.17
N ALA A 829 -0.33 -7.98 0.80
CA ALA A 829 0.68 -8.98 1.14
C ALA A 829 0.95 -9.06 2.64
N GLU A 830 1.06 -7.92 3.34
CA GLU A 830 1.22 -7.85 4.80
C GLU A 830 0.02 -8.47 5.54
N LEU A 831 -1.22 -8.16 5.13
CA LEU A 831 -2.43 -8.76 5.69
C LEU A 831 -2.52 -10.27 5.41
N THR A 832 -2.11 -10.70 4.21
CA THR A 832 -2.06 -12.13 3.84
C THR A 832 -1.01 -12.87 4.65
N GLN A 833 0.16 -12.26 4.91
CA GLN A 833 1.20 -12.82 5.78
C GLN A 833 0.69 -12.94 7.22
N GLN A 834 0.05 -11.90 7.78
CA GLN A 834 -0.54 -11.98 9.11
C GLN A 834 -1.59 -13.09 9.21
N HIS A 835 -2.41 -13.28 8.16
CA HIS A 835 -3.38 -14.37 8.11
C HIS A 835 -2.71 -15.75 8.04
N THR A 836 -1.71 -15.96 7.18
CA THR A 836 -1.02 -17.26 7.09
C THR A 836 -0.20 -17.57 8.34
N GLU A 837 0.42 -16.58 8.98
CA GLU A 837 1.08 -16.73 10.28
C GLU A 837 0.09 -17.07 11.40
N TRP A 838 -1.07 -16.41 11.44
CA TRP A 838 -2.13 -16.72 12.41
C TRP A 838 -2.68 -18.14 12.21
N VAL A 839 -3.02 -18.53 10.97
CA VAL A 839 -3.45 -19.89 10.62
C VAL A 839 -2.37 -20.90 11.02
N ARG A 840 -1.10 -20.65 10.68
CA ARG A 840 0.04 -21.52 11.06
C ARG A 840 0.14 -21.69 12.58
N GLN A 841 -0.04 -20.61 13.36
CA GLN A 841 -0.04 -20.70 14.83
C GLN A 841 -1.26 -21.48 15.37
N VAL A 842 -2.45 -21.31 14.78
CA VAL A 842 -3.65 -22.06 15.17
C VAL A 842 -3.49 -23.55 14.87
N THR A 843 -3.05 -23.90 13.66
CA THR A 843 -2.74 -25.29 13.28
C THR A 843 -1.65 -25.89 14.17
N GLN A 844 -0.59 -25.12 14.50
CA GLN A 844 0.45 -25.59 15.43
C GLN A 844 -0.09 -25.86 16.84
N ARG A 845 -1.00 -25.02 17.36
CA ARG A 845 -1.67 -25.27 18.66
C ARG A 845 -2.57 -26.50 18.63
N HIS A 846 -3.36 -26.68 17.56
CA HIS A 846 -4.20 -27.87 17.41
C HIS A 846 -3.38 -29.15 17.24
N MET A 847 -2.26 -29.09 16.51
CA MET A 847 -1.34 -30.21 16.34
C MET A 847 -0.71 -30.61 17.69
N GLN A 848 -0.22 -29.63 18.47
CA GLN A 848 0.26 -29.89 19.84
C GLN A 848 -0.83 -30.51 20.72
N GLN A 849 -2.06 -29.99 20.69
CA GLN A 849 -3.18 -30.55 21.47
C GLN A 849 -3.53 -31.99 21.05
N ILE A 850 -3.38 -32.34 19.77
CA ILE A 850 -3.55 -33.71 19.27
C ILE A 850 -2.42 -34.61 19.74
N GLU A 851 -1.16 -34.15 19.70
CA GLU A 851 0.00 -34.87 20.24
C GLU A 851 -0.14 -35.10 21.75
N ASP A 852 -0.48 -34.06 22.51
CA ASP A 852 -0.70 -34.12 23.96
C ASP A 852 -1.79 -35.16 24.30
N LEU A 853 -2.97 -35.08 23.65
CA LEU A 853 -4.07 -36.04 23.83
C LEU A 853 -3.70 -37.47 23.39
N GLN A 854 -2.84 -37.63 22.37
CA GLN A 854 -2.31 -38.94 22.00
C GLN A 854 -1.38 -39.51 23.08
N THR A 855 -0.55 -38.69 23.73
CA THR A 855 0.27 -39.14 24.86
C THR A 855 -0.56 -39.46 26.11
N GLU A 856 -1.63 -38.70 26.39
CA GLU A 856 -2.59 -39.03 27.46
C GLU A 856 -3.30 -40.37 27.17
N LEU A 857 -3.75 -40.59 25.93
CA LEU A 857 -4.38 -41.85 25.54
C LEU A 857 -3.40 -43.04 25.61
N GLN A 858 -2.14 -42.86 25.16
CA GLN A 858 -1.11 -43.90 25.25
C GLN A 858 -0.77 -44.24 26.71
N THR A 859 -0.56 -43.24 27.56
CA THR A 859 -0.24 -43.45 28.99
C THR A 859 -1.41 -44.05 29.76
N HIS A 860 -2.66 -43.64 29.48
CA HIS A 860 -3.86 -44.30 30.00
C HIS A 860 -3.95 -45.76 29.53
N THR A 861 -3.65 -46.05 28.26
CA THR A 861 -3.66 -47.42 27.72
C THR A 861 -2.60 -48.30 28.39
N GLN A 862 -1.38 -47.78 28.58
CA GLN A 862 -0.31 -48.46 29.32
C GLN A 862 -0.70 -48.69 30.79
N MET A 863 -1.33 -47.71 31.45
CA MET A 863 -1.81 -47.84 32.82
C MET A 863 -2.91 -48.91 32.95
N MET A 864 -3.83 -48.99 31.98
CA MET A 864 -4.87 -50.02 31.93
C MET A 864 -4.28 -51.41 31.68
N ALA A 865 -3.28 -51.54 30.81
CA ALA A 865 -2.54 -52.78 30.60
C ALA A 865 -1.83 -53.24 31.89
N LEU A 866 -1.05 -52.35 32.52
CA LEU A 866 -0.40 -52.61 33.81
C LEU A 866 -1.39 -53.00 34.92
N GLN A 867 -2.57 -52.37 34.96
CA GLN A 867 -3.62 -52.75 35.91
C GLN A 867 -4.22 -54.13 35.60
N GLN A 868 -4.36 -54.49 34.32
CA GLN A 868 -4.82 -55.81 33.90
C GLN A 868 -3.78 -56.90 34.19
N ASP A 869 -2.50 -56.63 33.93
CA ASP A 869 -1.39 -57.54 34.24
C ASP A 869 -1.24 -57.75 35.75
N LEU A 870 -1.36 -56.68 36.55
CA LEU A 870 -1.36 -56.78 38.01
C LEU A 870 -2.57 -57.58 38.52
N LYS A 871 -3.75 -57.46 37.91
CA LYS A 871 -4.93 -58.30 38.24
C LYS A 871 -4.68 -59.77 37.89
N GLN A 872 -4.10 -60.05 36.72
CA GLN A 872 -3.73 -61.41 36.31
C GLN A 872 -2.67 -62.00 37.24
N GLN A 873 -1.62 -61.27 37.58
CA GLN A 873 -0.57 -61.69 38.50
C GLN A 873 -1.14 -62.00 39.90
N ASN A 874 -2.01 -61.14 40.44
CA ASN A 874 -2.71 -61.42 41.71
C ASN A 874 -3.60 -62.67 41.62
N ARG A 875 -4.26 -62.92 40.48
CA ARG A 875 -5.06 -64.14 40.27
C ARG A 875 -4.17 -65.39 40.18
N VAL A 876 -3.03 -65.32 39.50
CA VAL A 876 -2.05 -66.41 39.44
C VAL A 876 -1.52 -66.71 40.85
N GLN A 877 -1.03 -65.70 41.58
CA GLN A 877 -0.57 -65.90 42.97
C GLN A 877 -1.67 -66.40 43.93
N SER A 878 -2.95 -66.11 43.66
CA SER A 878 -4.07 -66.67 44.41
C SER A 878 -4.30 -68.16 44.11
N LEU A 879 -4.00 -68.60 42.88
CA LEU A 879 -4.10 -70.00 42.47
C LEU A 879 -2.86 -70.80 42.88
N GLU A 880 -1.68 -70.18 42.86
CA GLU A 880 -0.43 -70.76 43.39
C GLU A 880 -0.57 -71.07 44.89
N ARG A 881 -1.02 -70.10 45.71
CA ARG A 881 -1.27 -70.36 47.15
C ARG A 881 -2.31 -71.45 47.39
N GLN A 882 -3.38 -71.50 46.60
CA GLN A 882 -4.37 -72.59 46.69
C GLN A 882 -3.79 -73.94 46.27
N LEU A 883 -2.87 -73.97 45.30
CA LEU A 883 -2.17 -75.19 44.92
C LEU A 883 -1.19 -75.64 46.01
N ASP A 884 -0.47 -74.71 46.64
CA ASP A 884 0.41 -74.98 47.78
C ASP A 884 -0.38 -75.51 48.99
N GLU A 885 -1.49 -74.86 49.36
CA GLU A 885 -2.45 -75.30 50.38
C GLU A 885 -2.91 -76.75 50.11
N ARG A 886 -3.46 -77.03 48.93
CA ARG A 886 -3.87 -78.39 48.55
C ARG A 886 -2.69 -79.38 48.48
N SER A 887 -1.49 -78.94 48.15
CA SER A 887 -0.30 -79.79 48.20
C SER A 887 0.10 -80.15 49.63
N SER A 888 -0.10 -79.24 50.59
CA SER A 888 0.17 -79.46 52.01
C SER A 888 -0.87 -80.38 52.63
N GLU A 889 -2.17 -80.17 52.37
CA GLU A 889 -3.25 -81.10 52.73
C GLU A 889 -2.98 -82.52 52.17
N VAL A 890 -2.57 -82.63 50.90
CA VAL A 890 -2.25 -83.92 50.28
C VAL A 890 -0.98 -84.55 50.88
N GLN A 891 -0.03 -83.76 51.41
CA GLN A 891 1.10 -84.29 52.18
C GLN A 891 0.67 -84.76 53.58
N GLU A 892 -0.23 -84.05 54.25
CA GLU A 892 -0.78 -84.43 55.55
C GLU A 892 -1.62 -85.70 55.44
N LEU A 893 -2.57 -85.75 54.51
CA LEU A 893 -3.33 -86.97 54.20
C LEU A 893 -2.44 -88.15 53.79
N LYS A 894 -1.25 -87.91 53.20
CA LYS A 894 -0.25 -88.96 52.94
C LYS A 894 0.42 -89.45 54.22
N ARG A 895 0.79 -88.56 55.15
CA ARG A 895 1.31 -88.93 56.48
C ARG A 895 0.26 -89.72 57.26
N GLU A 896 -0.98 -89.24 57.32
CA GLU A 896 -2.09 -89.94 57.95
C GLU A 896 -2.37 -91.31 57.31
N ASN A 897 -2.31 -91.43 55.98
CA ASN A 897 -2.43 -92.74 55.31
C ASN A 897 -1.28 -93.68 55.67
N GLU A 898 -0.06 -93.18 55.84
CA GLU A 898 1.09 -94.00 56.23
C GLU A 898 0.96 -94.42 57.71
N GLU A 899 0.59 -93.52 58.61
CA GLU A 899 0.24 -93.85 60.00
C GLU A 899 -0.92 -94.85 60.09
N LEU A 900 -1.95 -94.72 59.26
CA LEU A 900 -3.05 -95.68 59.20
C LEU A 900 -2.61 -97.04 58.65
N ARG A 901 -1.67 -97.08 57.68
CA ARG A 901 -1.03 -98.33 57.22
C ARG A 901 -0.20 -98.96 58.33
N GLU A 902 0.58 -98.19 59.07
CA GLU A 902 1.35 -98.66 60.22
C GLU A 902 0.43 -99.21 61.32
N ARG A 903 -0.66 -98.51 61.67
CA ARG A 903 -1.68 -98.97 62.62
C ARG A 903 -2.39 -100.24 62.13
N VAL A 904 -2.74 -100.33 60.84
CA VAL A 904 -3.34 -101.54 60.24
C VAL A 904 -2.36 -102.72 60.21
N ASN A 905 -1.07 -102.46 59.95
CA ASN A 905 -0.03 -103.48 60.00
C ASN A 905 0.26 -103.94 61.43
N ALA A 906 0.24 -103.03 62.41
CA ALA A 906 0.34 -103.38 63.83
C ALA A 906 -0.87 -104.23 64.28
N LEU A 907 -2.10 -103.84 63.94
CA LEU A 907 -3.31 -104.64 64.21
C LEU A 907 -3.32 -105.98 63.46
N ARG A 908 -2.70 -106.06 62.28
CA ARG A 908 -2.48 -107.32 61.56
C ARG A 908 -1.48 -108.20 62.31
N MET A 909 -0.33 -107.67 62.74
CA MET A 909 0.66 -108.42 63.53
C MET A 909 0.12 -108.85 64.90
N GLU A 910 -0.72 -108.03 65.54
CA GLU A 910 -1.42 -108.36 66.79
C GLU A 910 -2.49 -109.44 66.57
N ARG A 911 -3.25 -109.37 65.46
CA ARG A 911 -4.17 -110.44 65.04
C ARG A 911 -3.43 -111.73 64.75
N GLU A 912 -2.32 -111.68 64.02
CA GLU A 912 -1.50 -112.84 63.65
C GLU A 912 -0.86 -113.47 64.91
N SER A 913 -0.38 -112.65 65.84
CA SER A 913 0.04 -113.08 67.18
C SER A 913 -1.11 -113.72 67.97
N SER A 914 -2.31 -113.14 67.89
CA SER A 914 -3.53 -113.65 68.56
C SER A 914 -4.06 -114.95 67.94
N SER A 915 -3.87 -115.19 66.64
CA SER A 915 -4.14 -116.49 66.02
C SER A 915 -3.08 -117.53 66.38
N ASN A 916 -1.80 -117.13 66.47
CA ASN A 916 -0.73 -118.01 66.93
C ASN A 916 -0.91 -118.42 68.40
N LEU A 917 -1.54 -117.57 69.23
CA LEU A 917 -1.94 -117.91 70.60
C LEU A 917 -3.22 -118.75 70.71
N LYS A 918 -3.97 -118.97 69.61
CA LYS A 918 -5.21 -119.76 69.58
C LYS A 918 -5.05 -121.18 69.03
N HIS A 919 -3.81 -121.66 68.92
CA HIS A 919 -3.49 -123.02 68.43
C HIS A 919 -2.96 -123.99 69.51
N THR A 920 -3.09 -123.67 70.80
CA THR A 920 -2.86 -124.61 71.90
C THR A 920 -3.99 -124.54 72.94
N SER A 921 -4.47 -125.71 73.39
CA SER A 921 -5.59 -125.91 74.34
C SER A 921 -6.98 -125.52 73.79
N SER A 922 -8.03 -126.34 73.88
CA SER A 922 -8.16 -127.73 74.31
C SER A 922 -9.47 -128.34 73.75
N SER A 923 -9.50 -129.66 73.53
CA SER A 923 -10.74 -130.40 73.27
C SER A 923 -11.28 -131.02 74.56
N TRP A 924 -12.50 -130.66 74.95
CA TRP A 924 -13.30 -131.40 75.93
C TRP A 924 -14.81 -131.39 75.60
N LYS A 925 -15.24 -132.51 75.01
CA LYS A 925 -16.57 -133.17 75.10
C LYS A 925 -17.85 -132.46 74.63
N GLU A 926 -18.56 -133.20 73.78
CA GLU A 926 -20.01 -133.17 73.62
C GLU A 926 -20.73 -133.46 74.95
N MET A 927 -21.93 -132.90 75.14
CA MET A 927 -22.94 -133.54 76.00
C MET A 927 -24.39 -133.18 75.63
N LYS A 928 -25.07 -134.16 75.00
CA LYS A 928 -26.53 -134.37 74.93
C LYS A 928 -27.47 -133.28 74.38
N ASP A 929 -28.04 -133.59 73.22
CA ASP A 929 -29.44 -134.01 73.03
C ASP A 929 -30.58 -133.29 73.80
N ASP A 930 -31.46 -132.69 72.99
CA ASP A 930 -32.93 -132.65 73.14
C ASP A 930 -33.56 -133.09 74.48
N CYS A 931 -34.10 -132.13 75.24
CA CYS A 931 -35.55 -132.08 75.47
C CYS A 931 -36.07 -130.83 76.20
N ARG A 932 -37.31 -130.45 75.85
CA ARG A 932 -38.17 -129.38 76.44
C ARG A 932 -37.68 -127.96 76.12
N LYS A 933 -38.40 -127.13 75.36
CA LYS A 933 -39.83 -126.74 75.32
C LYS A 933 -40.31 -125.92 76.53
N ARG A 934 -40.54 -124.63 76.23
CA ARG A 934 -41.55 -123.71 76.78
C ARG A 934 -41.16 -122.98 78.09
N ASP A 935 -41.67 -121.74 78.18
CA ASP A 935 -41.46 -120.72 79.20
C ASP A 935 -40.00 -120.20 79.23
N VAL A 936 -39.67 -118.91 79.10
CA VAL A 936 -40.40 -117.62 79.10
C VAL A 936 -39.81 -116.79 77.93
N MET A 937 -40.48 -116.01 77.07
CA MET A 937 -41.68 -115.15 77.13
C MET A 937 -41.55 -113.81 77.88
N GLU A 938 -40.35 -113.22 77.94
CA GLU A 938 -40.17 -111.81 78.40
C GLU A 938 -38.91 -111.13 77.84
N GLU A 939 -38.59 -111.30 76.55
CA GLU A 939 -37.42 -110.62 75.94
C GLU A 939 -37.68 -110.26 74.46
N SER A 940 -38.81 -109.62 74.18
CA SER A 940 -39.21 -109.24 72.80
C SER A 940 -39.89 -107.86 72.69
N SER A 941 -39.78 -107.03 73.73
CA SER A 941 -40.18 -105.61 73.67
C SER A 941 -38.98 -104.72 73.33
N ASP A 942 -37.85 -104.92 73.99
CA ASP A 942 -36.69 -104.03 73.92
C ASP A 942 -35.96 -104.08 72.57
N GLY A 943 -36.04 -105.19 71.82
CA GLY A 943 -35.53 -105.25 70.45
C GLY A 943 -36.28 -104.31 69.50
N ALA A 944 -37.61 -104.43 69.45
CA ALA A 944 -38.46 -103.58 68.61
C ALA A 944 -38.47 -102.12 69.10
N GLN A 945 -38.35 -101.88 70.42
CA GLN A 945 -38.20 -100.52 70.94
C GLN A 945 -36.82 -99.94 70.64
N GLY A 946 -35.75 -100.73 70.72
CA GLY A 946 -34.39 -100.34 70.34
C GLY A 946 -34.26 -99.98 68.86
N GLU A 947 -34.79 -100.82 67.96
CA GLU A 947 -34.86 -100.53 66.52
C GLU A 947 -35.72 -99.28 66.23
N MET A 948 -36.85 -99.11 66.94
CA MET A 948 -37.63 -97.88 66.80
C MET A 948 -36.92 -96.65 67.41
N GLU A 949 -36.04 -96.82 68.40
CA GLU A 949 -35.22 -95.73 68.94
C GLU A 949 -34.00 -95.39 68.07
N THR A 950 -33.40 -96.36 67.37
CA THR A 950 -32.39 -96.09 66.34
C THR A 950 -33.03 -95.38 65.15
N VAL A 951 -34.17 -95.85 64.63
CA VAL A 951 -34.90 -95.18 63.54
C VAL A 951 -35.34 -93.76 63.96
N LYS A 952 -35.81 -93.57 65.20
CA LYS A 952 -36.09 -92.21 65.74
C LYS A 952 -34.84 -91.35 65.89
N LYS A 953 -33.65 -91.94 66.11
CA LYS A 953 -32.37 -91.22 66.19
C LYS A 953 -31.85 -90.84 64.80
N GLU A 954 -31.92 -91.77 63.86
CA GLU A 954 -31.59 -91.57 62.44
C GLU A 954 -32.49 -90.50 61.84
N HIS A 955 -33.81 -90.58 62.03
CA HIS A 955 -34.75 -89.55 61.57
C HIS A 955 -34.48 -88.16 62.20
N ARG A 956 -34.09 -88.10 63.48
CA ARG A 956 -33.63 -86.84 64.11
C ARG A 956 -32.33 -86.31 63.49
N MET A 957 -31.37 -87.19 63.20
CA MET A 957 -30.13 -86.82 62.52
C MET A 957 -30.38 -86.35 61.09
N GLU A 958 -31.27 -87.01 60.34
CA GLU A 958 -31.64 -86.66 58.97
C GLU A 958 -32.38 -85.31 58.92
N ILE A 959 -33.34 -85.07 59.82
CA ILE A 959 -33.95 -83.74 60.01
C ILE A 959 -32.88 -82.69 60.34
N GLN A 960 -31.94 -83.00 61.24
CA GLN A 960 -30.87 -82.07 61.62
C GLN A 960 -29.92 -81.76 60.45
N THR A 961 -29.58 -82.74 59.62
CA THR A 961 -28.83 -82.56 58.37
C THR A 961 -29.60 -81.69 57.38
N ILE A 962 -30.87 -82.01 57.10
CA ILE A 962 -31.72 -81.22 56.19
C ILE A 962 -31.87 -79.77 56.69
N MET A 963 -32.02 -79.54 57.99
CA MET A 963 -32.04 -78.21 58.59
C MET A 963 -30.68 -77.48 58.48
N SER A 964 -29.56 -78.20 58.61
CA SER A 964 -28.21 -77.66 58.42
C SER A 964 -27.96 -77.27 56.96
N ASP A 965 -28.33 -78.14 56.01
CA ASP A 965 -28.18 -77.91 54.58
C ASP A 965 -29.09 -76.77 54.10
N PHE A 966 -30.32 -76.69 54.60
CA PHE A 966 -31.21 -75.56 54.35
C PHE A 966 -30.64 -74.25 54.91
N SER A 967 -30.10 -74.27 56.15
CA SER A 967 -29.47 -73.08 56.76
C SER A 967 -28.20 -72.64 56.01
N SER A 968 -27.42 -73.59 55.50
CA SER A 968 -26.24 -73.36 54.65
C SER A 968 -26.65 -72.76 53.31
N ALA A 969 -27.63 -73.34 52.62
CA ALA A 969 -28.16 -72.84 51.36
C ALA A 969 -28.81 -71.45 51.51
N GLN A 970 -29.54 -71.21 52.60
CA GLN A 970 -30.06 -69.88 52.96
C GLN A 970 -28.92 -68.88 53.19
N THR A 971 -27.86 -69.26 53.90
CA THR A 971 -26.69 -68.40 54.12
C THR A 971 -25.96 -68.08 52.81
N GLN A 972 -25.82 -69.06 51.91
CA GLN A 972 -25.24 -68.86 50.58
C GLN A 972 -26.11 -67.95 49.70
N LEU A 973 -27.43 -68.07 49.76
CA LEU A 973 -28.38 -67.15 49.11
C LEU A 973 -28.27 -65.74 49.70
N GLN A 974 -28.23 -65.59 51.03
CA GLN A 974 -28.05 -64.30 51.70
C GLN A 974 -26.74 -63.63 51.26
N ALA A 975 -25.64 -64.38 51.24
CA ALA A 975 -24.33 -63.91 50.78
C ALA A 975 -24.35 -63.57 49.27
N ARG A 976 -25.07 -64.32 48.45
CA ARG A 976 -25.22 -64.03 47.01
C ARG A 976 -26.06 -62.79 46.75
N ILE A 977 -27.12 -62.56 47.53
CA ILE A 977 -27.93 -61.34 47.49
C ILE A 977 -27.05 -60.14 47.86
N VAL A 978 -26.36 -60.19 49.00
CA VAL A 978 -25.45 -59.10 49.42
C VAL A 978 -24.35 -58.85 48.39
N ALA A 979 -23.75 -59.90 47.81
CA ALA A 979 -22.74 -59.76 46.76
C ALA A 979 -23.31 -59.07 45.50
N LEU A 980 -24.51 -59.46 45.06
CA LEU A 980 -25.20 -58.82 43.94
C LEU A 980 -25.58 -57.37 44.25
N GLU A 981 -26.05 -57.05 45.45
CA GLU A 981 -26.31 -55.68 45.88
C GLU A 981 -25.04 -54.82 45.92
N THR A 982 -23.91 -55.37 46.36
CA THR A 982 -22.62 -54.66 46.33
C THR A 982 -22.12 -54.47 44.91
N GLU A 983 -22.28 -55.45 44.02
CA GLU A 983 -21.93 -55.27 42.61
C GLU A 983 -22.84 -54.23 41.95
N LEU A 984 -24.15 -54.23 42.25
CA LEU A 984 -25.10 -53.26 41.73
C LEU A 984 -24.74 -51.84 42.18
N ARG A 985 -24.47 -51.63 43.48
CA ARG A 985 -23.97 -50.34 44.02
C ARG A 985 -22.64 -49.94 43.40
N GLU A 986 -21.71 -50.87 43.19
CA GLU A 986 -20.47 -50.58 42.45
C GLU A 986 -20.73 -50.18 40.99
N ARG A 987 -21.73 -50.75 40.31
CA ARG A 987 -22.11 -50.35 38.94
C ARG A 987 -22.83 -49.01 38.90
N GLU A 988 -23.62 -48.69 39.91
CA GLU A 988 -24.23 -47.36 40.12
C GLU A 988 -23.14 -46.29 40.36
N GLU A 989 -22.16 -46.56 41.22
CA GLU A 989 -21.03 -45.64 41.44
C GLU A 989 -20.10 -45.52 40.22
N LYS A 990 -19.89 -46.60 39.45
CA LYS A 990 -19.19 -46.53 38.15
C LYS A 990 -20.02 -45.79 37.09
N GLY A 991 -21.32 -45.62 37.32
CA GLY A 991 -22.23 -44.77 36.55
C GLY A 991 -21.90 -43.27 36.59
N LYS A 992 -20.98 -42.81 37.45
CA LYS A 992 -20.53 -41.39 37.52
C LYS A 992 -20.10 -40.83 36.16
N ARG A 993 -19.52 -41.64 35.26
CA ARG A 993 -19.20 -41.21 33.89
C ARG A 993 -20.45 -40.75 33.11
N ARG A 994 -21.61 -41.42 33.25
CA ARG A 994 -22.87 -40.95 32.64
C ARG A 994 -23.37 -39.63 33.24
N VAL A 995 -23.04 -39.35 34.51
CA VAL A 995 -23.39 -38.07 35.15
C VAL A 995 -22.49 -36.95 34.62
N GLU A 996 -21.19 -37.23 34.41
CA GLU A 996 -20.23 -36.32 33.78
C GLU A 996 -20.57 -36.07 32.29
N ASP A 997 -20.96 -37.11 31.56
CA ASP A 997 -21.50 -37.02 30.19
C ASP A 997 -22.76 -36.15 30.17
N LEU A 998 -23.74 -36.39 31.06
CA LEU A 998 -24.96 -35.57 31.16
C LEU A 998 -24.64 -34.11 31.54
N HIS A 999 -23.66 -33.87 32.41
CA HIS A 999 -23.21 -32.51 32.76
C HIS A 999 -22.49 -31.82 31.60
N THR A 1000 -21.84 -32.59 30.72
CA THR A 1000 -21.16 -32.09 29.52
C THR A 1000 -22.17 -31.85 28.40
N ILE A 1001 -23.15 -32.72 28.23
CA ILE A 1001 -24.31 -32.56 27.34
C ILE A 1001 -25.11 -31.32 27.76
N ALA A 1002 -25.39 -31.11 29.04
CA ALA A 1002 -26.03 -29.89 29.55
C ALA A 1002 -25.21 -28.64 29.17
N LYS A 1003 -23.91 -28.60 29.47
CA LYS A 1003 -23.02 -27.49 29.07
C LYS A 1003 -22.91 -27.29 27.55
N LEU A 1004 -23.16 -28.32 26.75
CA LEU A 1004 -23.23 -28.23 25.29
C LEU A 1004 -24.60 -27.73 24.82
N GLN A 1005 -25.69 -28.10 25.50
CA GLN A 1005 -27.05 -27.60 25.28
C GLN A 1005 -27.18 -26.13 25.69
N ASP A 1006 -26.54 -25.71 26.78
CA ASP A 1006 -26.41 -24.30 27.17
C ASP A 1006 -25.69 -23.51 26.07
N LYS A 1007 -24.53 -23.99 25.60
CA LYS A 1007 -23.79 -23.37 24.49
C LYS A 1007 -24.51 -23.42 23.15
N LEU A 1008 -25.35 -24.42 22.90
CA LEU A 1008 -26.22 -24.45 21.73
C LEU A 1008 -27.30 -23.37 21.87
N SER A 1009 -27.92 -23.27 23.05
CA SER A 1009 -28.93 -22.26 23.37
C SER A 1009 -28.38 -20.84 23.31
N ASP A 1010 -27.15 -20.60 23.77
CA ASP A 1010 -26.44 -19.32 23.61
C ASP A 1010 -26.22 -18.99 22.14
N ARG A 1011 -25.83 -19.97 21.33
CA ARG A 1011 -25.64 -19.81 19.87
C ARG A 1011 -26.97 -19.58 19.16
N ASP A 1012 -28.03 -20.28 19.54
CA ASP A 1012 -29.37 -20.13 18.95
C ASP A 1012 -30.02 -18.81 19.40
N GLN A 1013 -29.74 -18.32 20.61
CA GLN A 1013 -30.10 -16.97 21.06
C GLN A 1013 -29.26 -15.88 20.36
N LEU A 1014 -28.01 -16.15 20.01
CA LEU A 1014 -27.18 -15.24 19.22
C LEU A 1014 -27.63 -15.24 17.76
N ILE A 1015 -27.97 -16.40 17.18
CA ILE A 1015 -28.55 -16.50 15.84
C ILE A 1015 -29.93 -15.82 15.82
N LYS A 1016 -30.78 -16.03 16.84
CA LYS A 1016 -32.03 -15.27 16.98
C LYS A 1016 -31.79 -13.78 17.03
N ARG A 1017 -30.88 -13.29 17.89
CA ARG A 1017 -30.54 -11.86 17.93
C ARG A 1017 -30.00 -11.34 16.60
N LEU A 1018 -29.08 -12.04 15.94
CA LEU A 1018 -28.57 -11.64 14.63
C LEU A 1018 -29.64 -11.69 13.53
N VAL A 1019 -30.60 -12.61 13.62
CA VAL A 1019 -31.77 -12.68 12.72
C VAL A 1019 -32.77 -11.57 13.06
N GLU A 1020 -33.00 -11.26 14.33
CA GLU A 1020 -33.85 -10.17 14.83
C GLU A 1020 -33.24 -8.80 14.51
N ASP A 1021 -31.92 -8.66 14.53
CA ASP A 1021 -31.18 -7.48 14.07
C ASP A 1021 -31.33 -7.35 12.54
N LEU A 1022 -31.15 -8.44 11.79
CA LEU A 1022 -31.41 -8.48 10.34
C LEU A 1022 -32.90 -8.22 10.02
N HIS A 1023 -33.80 -8.60 10.93
CA HIS A 1023 -35.24 -8.39 10.80
C HIS A 1023 -35.64 -6.95 11.14
N GLN A 1024 -35.04 -6.31 12.15
CA GLN A 1024 -35.17 -4.87 12.41
C GLN A 1024 -34.62 -4.05 11.24
N LEU A 1025 -33.45 -4.45 10.70
CA LEU A 1025 -32.84 -3.86 9.51
C LEU A 1025 -33.65 -4.09 8.21
N SER A 1026 -34.65 -4.99 8.20
CA SER A 1026 -35.57 -5.20 7.07
C SER A 1026 -37.02 -4.78 7.32
N GLN A 1027 -37.44 -4.61 8.57
CA GLN A 1027 -38.74 -4.05 8.97
C GLN A 1027 -38.76 -2.51 8.99
N HIS A 1028 -37.62 -1.85 8.78
CA HIS A 1028 -37.54 -0.41 8.51
C HIS A 1028 -37.23 -0.14 7.03
N PRO A 1029 -38.24 -0.04 6.15
CA PRO A 1029 -38.06 0.58 4.84
C PRO A 1029 -37.70 2.06 5.04
N PRO A 1030 -36.69 2.61 4.35
CA PRO A 1030 -36.49 4.05 4.27
C PRO A 1030 -37.57 4.65 3.35
N LEU A 1031 -38.76 4.91 3.92
CA LEU A 1031 -39.83 5.67 3.29
C LEU A 1031 -39.40 7.13 3.14
N GLY A 1032 -38.75 7.46 2.02
CA GLY A 1032 -38.33 8.81 1.70
C GLY A 1032 -39.42 9.62 0.99
N ARG A 1033 -39.57 10.88 1.40
CA ARG A 1033 -40.17 11.98 0.62
C ARG A 1033 -39.80 13.32 1.27
N ASP A 1034 -39.32 14.36 0.60
CA ASP A 1034 -38.84 14.57 -0.79
C ASP A 1034 -37.69 15.62 -0.74
N GLY A 1035 -36.90 15.78 -1.82
CA GLY A 1035 -36.20 17.07 -2.06
C GLY A 1035 -34.66 17.13 -2.07
N THR A 1036 -34.09 16.91 -3.27
CA THR A 1036 -33.01 17.72 -3.90
C THR A 1036 -31.58 17.87 -3.32
N VAL A 1037 -30.62 17.62 -4.25
CA VAL A 1037 -29.24 18.21 -4.36
C VAL A 1037 -28.08 17.50 -3.62
N LYS A 1038 -26.86 17.75 -4.11
CA LYS A 1038 -25.61 16.98 -3.93
C LYS A 1038 -24.64 17.64 -2.92
N PRO A 1039 -23.61 16.91 -2.45
CA PRO A 1039 -22.80 17.31 -1.29
C PRO A 1039 -21.52 18.10 -1.62
N GLN A 1040 -21.03 18.82 -0.60
CA GLN A 1040 -19.61 19.11 -0.33
C GLN A 1040 -19.39 18.88 1.19
N ASP A 1041 -18.37 18.14 1.65
CA ASP A 1041 -16.92 18.39 1.65
C ASP A 1041 -16.46 19.39 2.74
N SER A 1042 -15.43 19.12 3.57
CA SER A 1042 -14.47 18.00 3.63
C SER A 1042 -13.87 17.81 5.04
N ARG A 1043 -13.06 16.74 5.20
CA ARG A 1043 -11.99 16.51 6.22
C ARG A 1043 -12.42 16.07 7.63
N LEU A 1044 -12.04 14.84 7.96
CA LEU A 1044 -10.73 14.58 8.61
C LEU A 1044 -10.12 13.27 8.09
N ARG A 1045 -8.80 13.08 8.26
CA ARG A 1045 -8.05 11.90 7.77
C ARG A 1045 -8.19 10.70 8.75
N PRO A 1046 -7.99 9.44 8.30
CA PRO A 1046 -8.08 8.27 9.16
C PRO A 1046 -6.84 8.09 10.04
N GLY A 1047 -7.05 7.50 11.22
CA GLY A 1047 -6.00 6.98 12.10
C GLY A 1047 -6.35 5.56 12.53
N ASN A 1048 -5.33 4.69 12.65
CA ASN A 1048 -5.50 3.30 13.04
C ASN A 1048 -5.83 3.18 14.54
N LEU A 1049 -6.56 2.14 14.95
CA LEU A 1049 -6.08 1.06 15.85
C LEU A 1049 -7.22 0.20 16.44
N THR A 1050 -6.87 -1.06 16.70
CA THR A 1050 -7.53 -2.01 17.60
C THR A 1050 -6.44 -2.89 18.23
N PRO A 1051 -6.61 -3.52 19.42
CA PRO A 1051 -7.81 -3.57 20.27
C PRO A 1051 -7.60 -3.37 21.81
N ALA A 1052 -8.72 -3.40 22.55
CA ALA A 1052 -8.94 -4.13 23.82
C ALA A 1052 -9.00 -3.42 25.21
N VAL A 1053 -10.16 -3.67 25.86
CA VAL A 1053 -10.49 -3.86 27.31
C VAL A 1053 -10.41 -2.75 28.40
N LYS A 1054 -11.62 -2.34 28.85
CA LYS A 1054 -12.05 -2.09 30.27
C LYS A 1054 -11.50 -0.80 30.95
N LYS A 1055 -12.21 -0.08 31.84
CA LYS A 1055 -13.46 -0.33 32.64
C LYS A 1055 -14.05 1.00 33.20
N MET A 1056 -15.37 1.05 33.49
CA MET A 1056 -16.11 1.92 34.45
C MET A 1056 -15.97 3.48 34.50
N VAL A 1057 -17.08 4.17 34.16
CA VAL A 1057 -17.92 5.08 35.00
C VAL A 1057 -17.28 6.15 35.93
N GLU A 1058 -17.65 7.44 35.69
CA GLU A 1058 -17.84 8.65 36.57
C GLU A 1058 -16.76 9.02 37.64
N ASP A 1059 -16.48 10.29 37.99
CA ASP A 1059 -17.18 11.59 37.79
C ASP A 1059 -16.20 12.80 37.66
N VAL A 1060 -16.71 14.04 37.74
CA VAL A 1060 -16.17 15.38 37.38
C VAL A 1060 -14.95 15.90 38.23
N PRO A 1061 -14.09 16.81 37.70
CA PRO A 1061 -12.75 17.17 38.24
C PRO A 1061 -12.77 18.54 39.00
N PRO A 1062 -11.70 19.39 39.16
CA PRO A 1062 -10.27 19.29 38.76
C PRO A 1062 -9.18 19.83 39.75
N ARG A 1063 -7.89 19.51 39.48
CA ARG A 1063 -6.75 20.47 39.27
C ARG A 1063 -5.31 19.90 39.50
N VAL A 1064 -4.41 20.25 38.58
CA VAL A 1064 -3.01 20.72 38.79
C VAL A 1064 -1.85 19.72 39.08
N THR A 1065 -0.99 19.60 38.06
CA THR A 1065 0.50 19.38 38.02
C THR A 1065 1.19 18.03 38.33
N SER A 1066 2.27 17.84 37.56
CA SER A 1066 3.53 17.14 37.84
C SER A 1066 3.57 15.62 38.02
N VAL A 1067 4.22 14.97 37.04
CA VAL A 1067 5.06 13.75 37.24
C VAL A 1067 6.24 14.11 38.18
N PRO A 1068 6.83 13.15 38.92
CA PRO A 1068 7.91 12.38 38.29
C PRO A 1068 7.97 10.88 38.62
N ASN A 1069 8.59 10.17 37.69
CA ASN A 1069 9.11 8.80 37.75
C ASN A 1069 10.11 8.58 38.90
N LEU A 1070 10.01 7.46 39.63
CA LEU A 1070 11.15 6.75 40.22
C LEU A 1070 10.87 5.25 40.34
N SER A 1071 11.93 4.45 40.21
CA SER A 1071 11.94 3.00 40.41
C SER A 1071 12.39 2.62 41.83
N SER A 1072 11.92 1.47 42.33
CA SER A 1072 12.57 0.75 43.42
C SER A 1072 12.24 -0.76 43.35
N MET A 1073 12.92 -1.54 44.18
CA MET A 1073 13.08 -2.99 44.05
C MET A 1073 12.26 -3.81 45.06
N ASP A 1074 12.22 -5.12 44.80
CA ASP A 1074 12.23 -6.21 45.79
C ASP A 1074 10.91 -6.57 46.51
N GLY A 1075 10.90 -7.76 47.14
CA GLY A 1075 10.08 -8.00 48.34
C GLY A 1075 8.72 -8.69 48.17
N GLY A 1076 8.71 -9.99 47.91
CA GLY A 1076 7.90 -10.97 48.67
C GLY A 1076 6.35 -10.95 48.61
N SER A 1077 5.79 -12.10 48.21
CA SER A 1077 4.50 -12.62 48.75
C SER A 1077 4.52 -12.69 50.30
N PRO A 1078 3.36 -12.69 51.04
CA PRO A 1078 2.23 -13.58 50.72
C PRO A 1078 0.78 -13.22 51.16
N LYS A 1079 -0.15 -14.09 50.73
CA LYS A 1079 -1.42 -14.52 51.38
C LYS A 1079 -2.55 -13.51 51.62
N ALA A 1080 -3.69 -13.80 50.97
CA ALA A 1080 -5.02 -13.51 51.50
C ALA A 1080 -5.37 -14.44 52.69
N THR A 1081 -6.20 -13.96 53.64
CA THR A 1081 -6.92 -14.81 54.61
C THR A 1081 -8.19 -14.12 55.12
N ARG A 1082 -9.37 -14.76 55.01
CA ARG A 1082 -10.32 -14.83 56.14
C ARG A 1082 -11.31 -16.01 56.01
N SER A 1083 -11.24 -16.90 56.99
CA SER A 1083 -12.17 -18.02 57.29
C SER A 1083 -13.37 -17.48 58.13
N PRO A 1084 -14.18 -18.23 58.95
CA PRO A 1084 -14.12 -19.62 59.51
C PRO A 1084 -15.46 -20.40 59.35
N SER A 1085 -15.77 -21.53 60.01
CA SER A 1085 -15.05 -22.77 60.43
C SER A 1085 -16.00 -23.73 61.19
N MET A 1086 -15.86 -25.06 61.01
CA MET A 1086 -15.97 -26.15 62.00
C MET A 1086 -15.38 -27.41 61.32
N GLU A 1087 -14.36 -28.12 61.84
CA GLU A 1087 -14.28 -29.01 63.02
C GLU A 1087 -14.91 -30.40 62.78
N GLN A 1088 -14.31 -31.55 63.20
CA GLN A 1088 -13.23 -31.79 64.19
C GLN A 1088 -12.47 -33.15 63.94
N GLN A 1089 -11.16 -33.23 64.26
CA GLN A 1089 -10.33 -34.43 64.66
C GLN A 1089 -10.28 -35.71 63.76
N GLY A 1090 -9.27 -36.61 63.71
CA GLY A 1090 -7.92 -36.79 64.33
C GLY A 1090 -7.47 -38.29 64.19
N SER A 1091 -6.25 -38.81 64.48
CA SER A 1091 -4.88 -38.27 64.64
C SER A 1091 -3.79 -39.38 64.84
N ARG A 1092 -2.75 -39.47 63.97
CA ARG A 1092 -1.43 -40.19 64.11
C ARG A 1092 -1.36 -41.75 64.19
N GLY A 1093 -0.30 -42.35 63.58
CA GLY A 1093 0.28 -43.66 63.98
C GLY A 1093 1.23 -44.35 62.97
N LEU A 1094 2.49 -44.63 63.35
CA LEU A 1094 3.52 -45.45 62.64
C LEU A 1094 4.13 -46.46 63.66
N PRO A 1095 4.60 -47.69 63.27
CA PRO A 1095 5.99 -47.95 62.79
C PRO A 1095 6.11 -49.22 61.89
N SER A 1096 7.24 -49.97 61.77
CA SER A 1096 8.59 -49.70 61.22
C SER A 1096 9.47 -50.98 61.30
N SER A 1097 10.30 -51.31 60.27
CA SER A 1097 11.44 -52.29 60.26
C SER A 1097 11.98 -52.49 58.82
N GLU A 1098 13.23 -52.89 58.47
CA GLU A 1098 14.48 -53.23 59.19
C GLU A 1098 15.73 -53.05 58.25
N GLN A 1099 16.94 -52.83 58.81
CA GLN A 1099 18.34 -53.11 58.32
C GLN A 1099 18.81 -52.72 56.87
N GLY A 1100 20.07 -52.40 56.53
CA GLY A 1100 21.35 -52.20 57.26
C GLY A 1100 22.55 -52.97 56.66
N GLY A 1101 23.76 -52.45 56.34
CA GLY A 1101 24.28 -51.06 56.24
C GLY A 1101 25.84 -50.96 56.11
N ARG A 1102 26.37 -49.85 55.55
CA ARG A 1102 27.81 -49.44 55.31
C ARG A 1102 28.59 -50.03 54.11
N GLY A 1103 29.42 -49.20 53.45
CA GLY A 1103 30.53 -49.60 52.54
C GLY A 1103 31.00 -48.48 51.58
N VAL A 1104 32.31 -48.20 51.47
CA VAL A 1104 32.93 -47.14 50.61
C VAL A 1104 34.38 -47.52 50.23
N LEU A 1105 34.95 -46.92 49.16
CA LEU A 1105 36.37 -46.93 48.71
C LEU A 1105 36.82 -48.22 47.94
N LEU A 1106 37.79 -48.23 46.99
CA LEU A 1106 38.59 -47.18 46.30
C LEU A 1106 39.31 -47.74 45.04
N SER A 1107 39.97 -46.86 44.26
CA SER A 1107 41.18 -47.10 43.41
C SER A 1107 41.08 -47.96 42.12
N ARG A 1108 42.00 -47.87 41.13
CA ARG A 1108 42.90 -46.78 40.63
C ARG A 1108 43.52 -47.21 39.27
N THR A 1109 43.82 -46.25 38.38
CA THR A 1109 44.60 -46.26 37.10
C THR A 1109 45.35 -47.53 36.62
N HIS A 1110 45.41 -47.77 35.29
CA HIS A 1110 46.60 -47.52 34.43
C HIS A 1110 46.38 -47.82 32.92
N THR A 1111 47.14 -47.14 32.06
CA THR A 1111 47.24 -47.25 30.57
C THR A 1111 48.54 -48.01 30.18
N PRO A 1112 48.97 -48.23 28.90
CA PRO A 1112 48.51 -47.69 27.59
C PRO A 1112 48.55 -48.67 26.36
N THR A 1113 48.30 -48.14 25.15
CA THR A 1113 49.10 -48.30 23.88
C THR A 1113 48.22 -48.37 22.61
N SER A 1114 48.68 -47.77 21.51
CA SER A 1114 48.03 -47.65 20.18
C SER A 1114 48.65 -48.64 19.16
N PRO A 1115 48.07 -48.92 17.97
CA PRO A 1115 48.20 -47.98 16.82
C PRO A 1115 47.05 -47.93 15.78
N HIS A 1116 46.86 -46.75 15.15
CA HIS A 1116 46.37 -46.46 13.76
C HIS A 1116 45.03 -47.09 13.22
N THR A 1117 44.18 -46.43 12.42
CA THR A 1117 44.23 -45.09 11.76
C THR A 1117 42.83 -44.48 11.52
N GLU A 1118 42.79 -43.14 11.35
CA GLU A 1118 41.83 -42.30 10.59
C GLU A 1118 40.37 -42.03 11.02
N ALA A 1119 40.06 -40.71 11.05
CA ALA A 1119 38.78 -40.00 10.79
C ALA A 1119 37.47 -40.43 11.53
N ARG A 1120 36.76 -39.59 12.29
CA ARG A 1120 36.33 -38.19 12.01
C ARG A 1120 35.59 -37.57 13.22
N ALA A 1121 35.61 -36.24 13.36
CA ALA A 1121 34.88 -35.46 14.38
C ALA A 1121 33.46 -35.02 13.90
N ALA A 1122 32.51 -34.50 14.69
CA ALA A 1122 32.48 -34.15 16.13
C ALA A 1122 31.02 -34.13 16.70
N ALA A 1123 30.92 -33.79 17.99
CA ALA A 1123 29.72 -33.63 18.83
C ALA A 1123 28.71 -32.54 18.33
N ARG A 1124 27.39 -32.65 18.60
CA ARG A 1124 26.58 -32.01 19.68
C ARG A 1124 26.56 -30.45 19.70
N HIS A 1125 25.55 -29.72 20.21
CA HIS A 1125 24.08 -29.82 20.44
C HIS A 1125 23.65 -28.51 21.20
N ILE A 1126 22.35 -28.26 21.45
CA ILE A 1126 21.77 -27.22 22.37
C ILE A 1126 21.57 -25.78 21.80
N HIS A 1127 20.66 -25.02 22.44
CA HIS A 1127 19.87 -23.87 21.97
C HIS A 1127 20.38 -22.45 22.40
N SER A 1128 19.71 -21.41 21.88
CA SER A 1128 19.79 -19.97 22.26
C SER A 1128 19.28 -19.67 23.69
N PRO A 1129 19.57 -18.47 24.25
CA PRO A 1129 18.57 -17.38 24.23
C PRO A 1129 19.17 -15.96 24.03
N ILE A 1130 18.60 -14.91 24.65
CA ILE A 1130 18.70 -13.47 24.28
C ILE A 1130 19.12 -12.60 25.51
N GLN A 1131 19.70 -11.41 25.24
CA GLN A 1131 19.64 -10.14 26.02
C GLN A 1131 20.82 -9.67 26.91
N ASP A 1132 21.46 -8.58 26.44
CA ASP A 1132 21.98 -7.35 27.10
C ASP A 1132 22.91 -7.28 28.34
N LEU A 1133 23.59 -6.11 28.40
CA LEU A 1133 24.22 -5.38 29.52
C LEU A 1133 25.68 -5.67 29.98
N GLN A 1134 26.61 -4.93 29.34
CA GLN A 1134 27.47 -3.87 29.93
C GLN A 1134 28.40 -4.12 31.16
N HIS A 1135 29.50 -3.35 31.16
CA HIS A 1135 30.57 -3.14 32.17
C HIS A 1135 31.80 -4.05 32.01
N GLN A 1136 33.00 -3.59 31.61
CA GLN A 1136 33.84 -2.41 31.95
C GLN A 1136 34.91 -2.76 33.00
N LEU A 1137 36.17 -2.82 32.55
CA LEU A 1137 37.35 -2.54 33.37
C LEU A 1137 38.29 -1.59 32.61
N HIS A 1138 39.16 -0.92 33.36
CA HIS A 1138 39.60 0.45 33.09
C HIS A 1138 41.14 0.58 33.12
N LEU A 1139 41.66 1.79 32.82
CA LEU A 1139 43.06 2.25 32.82
C LEU A 1139 43.89 2.01 31.53
N ASN A 1140 44.80 2.90 31.11
CA ASN A 1140 44.93 4.37 31.27
C ASN A 1140 46.16 4.88 30.46
N TYR A 1141 46.02 5.90 29.59
CA TYR A 1141 46.90 7.10 29.49
C TYR A 1141 46.66 7.91 28.18
N SER A 1142 46.50 9.22 28.33
CA SER A 1142 46.92 10.36 27.47
C SER A 1142 46.91 10.23 25.93
N GLN A 1143 46.33 11.15 25.14
CA GLN A 1143 46.36 12.63 25.28
C GLN A 1143 45.06 13.34 24.80
N HIS A 1144 45.02 14.68 24.93
CA HIS A 1144 43.96 15.60 24.46
C HIS A 1144 43.93 15.69 22.90
N ILE A 1145 42.91 16.21 22.20
CA ILE A 1145 42.26 17.55 22.27
C ILE A 1145 40.77 17.50 21.80
N ARG A 1146 40.01 18.55 22.16
CA ARG A 1146 38.58 18.86 21.87
C ARG A 1146 38.04 18.47 20.48
N THR A 1147 36.79 17.99 20.47
CA THR A 1147 35.75 18.34 19.47
C THR A 1147 34.87 19.49 19.99
N PRO A 1148 34.12 20.20 19.13
CA PRO A 1148 32.65 20.07 19.17
C PRO A 1148 31.95 20.15 17.79
N SER A 1149 30.62 20.22 17.81
CA SER A 1149 29.63 19.95 16.74
C SER A 1149 29.49 20.97 15.59
N GLU A 1150 28.87 20.49 14.48
CA GLU A 1150 28.00 21.17 13.49
C GLU A 1150 28.41 22.53 12.85
N GLN A 1151 28.34 22.61 11.50
CA GLN A 1151 27.31 23.39 10.78
C GLN A 1151 27.35 23.12 9.25
N ARG A 1152 26.28 23.54 8.57
CA ARG A 1152 26.05 23.62 7.11
C ARG A 1152 27.17 24.28 6.28
N VAL A 1153 27.22 23.93 4.99
CA VAL A 1153 27.73 24.79 3.91
C VAL A 1153 26.78 25.99 3.73
N ILE A 1154 27.34 27.18 3.51
CA ILE A 1154 26.60 28.40 3.17
C ILE A 1154 27.27 29.01 1.93
N GLU A 1155 26.47 29.33 0.91
CA GLU A 1155 26.89 30.21 -0.19
C GLU A 1155 26.69 31.68 0.23
N THR A 1156 27.56 32.57 -0.25
CA THR A 1156 27.78 33.90 0.33
C THR A 1156 26.81 34.98 -0.16
N GLY A 1157 26.26 35.75 0.78
CA GLY A 1157 25.61 37.05 0.58
C GLY A 1157 25.72 37.89 1.88
N PRO A 1158 25.96 39.22 1.84
CA PRO A 1158 26.40 39.99 3.03
C PRO A 1158 25.30 40.80 3.75
N ASP A 1159 25.70 41.35 4.92
CA ASP A 1159 25.15 42.53 5.63
C ASP A 1159 23.79 42.40 6.39
N PRO A 1160 23.52 43.23 7.44
CA PRO A 1160 24.21 43.07 8.72
C PRO A 1160 23.34 43.11 10.01
N GLN A 1161 23.97 42.70 11.11
CA GLN A 1161 23.68 42.83 12.56
C GLN A 1161 22.43 43.59 13.09
N ASP A 1162 21.74 42.97 14.06
CA ASP A 1162 21.39 43.61 15.36
C ASP A 1162 21.30 42.57 16.51
N PRO A 1163 21.99 42.70 17.67
CA PRO A 1163 22.14 41.60 18.64
C PRO A 1163 21.51 41.85 20.03
N GLN A 1164 20.27 41.39 20.27
CA GLN A 1164 19.64 41.51 21.61
C GLN A 1164 18.76 40.33 22.10
N ARG A 1165 18.86 39.13 21.53
CA ARG A 1165 17.93 38.00 21.85
C ARG A 1165 18.52 36.72 22.46
N GLN A 1166 19.79 36.68 22.84
CA GLN A 1166 20.48 35.41 23.14
C GLN A 1166 21.01 35.23 24.59
N GLU A 1167 20.56 36.04 25.56
CA GLU A 1167 21.02 35.93 26.96
C GLU A 1167 20.20 34.95 27.85
N TRP A 1168 18.98 34.56 27.43
CA TRP A 1168 18.05 33.83 28.32
C TRP A 1168 18.29 32.32 28.47
N PHE A 1169 18.89 31.65 27.47
CA PHE A 1169 18.92 30.18 27.43
C PHE A 1169 20.06 29.53 28.23
N THR A 1170 21.17 30.24 28.44
CA THR A 1170 22.42 29.65 28.95
C THR A 1170 22.45 29.41 30.47
N LYS A 1171 21.39 29.77 31.21
CA LYS A 1171 21.46 29.95 32.67
C LYS A 1171 20.90 28.82 33.54
N TYR A 1172 20.12 27.88 33.00
CA TYR A 1172 19.29 26.98 33.85
C TYR A 1172 19.38 25.47 33.63
N PHE A 1173 19.91 24.96 32.50
CA PHE A 1173 19.99 23.51 32.29
C PHE A 1173 21.34 23.09 31.69
N SER A 1174 22.10 22.31 32.47
CA SER A 1174 23.35 21.68 32.06
C SER A 1174 23.43 20.27 32.63
N PHE A 1175 23.40 19.27 31.75
CA PHE A 1175 23.98 17.94 31.95
C PHE A 1175 24.25 17.29 30.60
#